data_AF-A0A0G1PL86-F1
#
_entry.id   AF-A0A0G1PL86-F1
#
_cell.length_a   1.000
_cell.length_b   1.000
_cell.length_c   1.000
_cell.angle_alpha   90.00
_cell.angle_beta   90.00
_cell.angle_gamma   90.00
#
_symmetry.space_group_name_H-M   'P 1'
#
loop_
_entity.id
_entity.type
_entity.pdbx_description
1 polymer ?
#
loop_
_entity_poly.entity_id
_entity_poly.type
_entity_poly.pdbx_seq_one_letter_code
_entity_poly.pdbx_strand_id
1 'polypeptide(L)'
;MRKFQRKLHILILFFCVAATYALPHQIVSAQAVLPFDLLNLKAQDPSFTIPYDIIKVAEAWDRIKNSMQPLSKVIIGVVDTDFQTNHPELEGVDIGRSPISTEVMNEAHGTAVMGIIGANNISRSGSYTFPHMNGILSGATTNYILGFRKIINFRRDELESALNSLVDGGAGIVNMSLGHVLETALTPEQRSDDRFAGKQIGQTEFGKYANFFNDYFSKRSDILFTVAAGNQNVDVVNHAPGGQANKQNTIAVGATTIVDGRTGGIFGSNFGSGVALVAPGEKVYAPTGFIAPLGLDDYWNPSGRSGRFFGGTSASAPMVTGVAGLIKAIKLNLSPAQIKQILQKSADPITASTTEEIDKKLGSACNDGRPGFRGCRLNAERAACHLLVGLNCVIASSLSPGPQPGPNVGDTVSIPMLSGRIQGIGMEMDVTGVAVAADGTSAIVAESSGELSRVNLQTGQVTTIALVTPNGIASPVIEPGGNTVLVITAPMAGGGASGLKRVNLITGEVTTIIEQGIDRGAALALESGGTTALVTRSEGGLFRINLETGAISVISGIGGLGLAVEAGGQTALIAAGFFGGGITFNCNLVRVDLVTGDFTPIASVCLLGGHPVSVAIESGGETALVATNGQLLVGDSGVIARVNLQTGTVTILSSCQGCSWPHLTMESSGQSALYIGDLNQSIIRFDVIALTQTTLAHSDSPKGVVFVPNGQEAITVAETGNSGRISRIALSTGVVEWLAFPEPVTGGITINLAGTQAFFSTYTGSAGLLKRLDLTTKEVDTIAASPLGMLGLALYPAGTSALVTANDGKSLLRVDFVLGNTTVVTDELLNPVAVAIEGGTSALVAAAGNNGILFRVDLDTGSVIPLVMNFLKVLFSAISPSGLAIEDEGNTVLVAGGGALLRLNLITHSVESIKSLICGMSNGVSGVVIEAGGSTALVSHEVCGILRIRIH
;
A
#
# COMPACT_ATOMS: atom_id res chain seq x y z
N MET A 1 -30.36 62.70 -12.26
CA MET A 1 -29.80 61.42 -11.75
C MET A 1 -30.30 60.17 -12.49
N ARG A 2 -31.59 59.99 -12.81
CA ARG A 2 -32.05 58.80 -13.59
C ARG A 2 -31.57 58.70 -15.06
N LYS A 3 -31.13 59.80 -15.69
CA LYS A 3 -30.51 59.78 -17.04
C LYS A 3 -29.01 59.45 -17.04
N PHE A 4 -28.33 59.52 -15.89
CA PHE A 4 -26.90 59.19 -15.76
C PHE A 4 -26.70 57.69 -15.49
N GLN A 5 -27.61 57.07 -14.73
CA GLN A 5 -27.58 55.62 -14.47
C GLN A 5 -27.91 54.73 -15.69
N ARG A 6 -28.76 55.21 -16.63
CA ARG A 6 -29.06 54.48 -17.88
C ARG A 6 -27.91 54.51 -18.90
N LYS A 7 -27.09 55.57 -18.91
CA LYS A 7 -25.89 55.63 -19.77
C LYS A 7 -24.73 54.81 -19.21
N LEU A 8 -24.63 54.65 -17.89
CA LEU A 8 -23.63 53.80 -17.26
C LEU A 8 -23.92 52.29 -17.46
N HIS A 9 -25.19 51.87 -17.46
CA HIS A 9 -25.57 50.48 -17.73
C HIS A 9 -25.39 50.06 -19.20
N ILE A 10 -25.58 50.98 -20.16
CA ILE A 10 -25.36 50.68 -21.59
C ILE A 10 -23.85 50.67 -21.93
N LEU A 11 -23.03 51.47 -21.24
CA LEU A 11 -21.57 51.47 -21.44
C LEU A 11 -20.89 50.22 -20.84
N ILE A 12 -21.43 49.69 -19.73
CA ILE A 12 -20.95 48.43 -19.11
C ILE A 12 -21.37 47.21 -19.94
N LEU A 13 -22.57 47.19 -20.54
CA LEU A 13 -22.97 46.11 -21.45
C LEU A 13 -22.18 46.09 -22.77
N PHE A 14 -21.77 47.26 -23.30
CA PHE A 14 -20.97 47.31 -24.53
C PHE A 14 -19.51 46.88 -24.31
N PHE A 15 -18.95 47.11 -23.11
CA PHE A 15 -17.61 46.60 -22.76
C PHE A 15 -17.59 45.09 -22.46
N CYS A 16 -18.71 44.51 -22.00
CA CYS A 16 -18.81 43.07 -21.78
C CYS A 16 -19.09 42.26 -23.06
N VAL A 17 -19.60 42.89 -24.14
CA VAL A 17 -19.93 42.19 -25.41
C VAL A 17 -18.90 42.43 -26.52
N ALA A 18 -18.00 43.42 -26.37
CA ALA A 18 -16.90 43.64 -27.31
C ALA A 18 -15.58 42.91 -26.95
N ALA A 19 -15.50 42.28 -25.76
CA ALA A 19 -14.35 41.47 -25.35
C ALA A 19 -14.44 39.99 -25.81
N THR A 20 -15.52 39.59 -26.48
CA THR A 20 -15.78 38.20 -26.89
C THR A 20 -15.63 37.90 -28.38
N TYR A 21 -15.20 38.85 -29.22
CA TYR A 21 -14.97 38.59 -30.65
C TYR A 21 -13.75 39.33 -31.20
N ALA A 22 -12.55 38.89 -30.82
CA ALA A 22 -11.34 39.09 -31.61
C ALA A 22 -10.19 38.18 -31.12
N LEU A 23 -10.22 36.89 -31.46
CA LEU A 23 -8.99 36.11 -31.70
C LEU A 23 -9.31 34.98 -32.70
N PRO A 24 -8.62 34.89 -33.85
CA PRO A 24 -8.64 33.69 -34.67
C PRO A 24 -7.76 32.61 -34.04
N HIS A 25 -8.27 31.38 -34.11
CA HIS A 25 -7.61 30.07 -33.95
C HIS A 25 -6.11 30.06 -33.61
N GLN A 26 -5.79 29.68 -32.38
CA GLN A 26 -4.76 28.70 -32.01
C GLN A 26 -4.96 28.34 -30.53
N ILE A 27 -5.67 27.25 -30.24
CA ILE A 27 -5.64 26.63 -28.92
C ILE A 27 -4.40 25.73 -28.90
N VAL A 28 -3.29 26.27 -28.40
CA VAL A 28 -2.24 25.44 -27.79
C VAL A 28 -2.63 25.39 -26.32
N SER A 29 -2.89 24.20 -25.79
CA SER A 29 -3.10 23.99 -24.36
C SER A 29 -1.85 24.46 -23.61
N ALA A 30 -1.99 25.48 -22.77
CA ALA A 30 -0.91 25.87 -21.86
C ALA A 30 -0.84 24.83 -20.74
N GLN A 31 0.02 23.83 -20.90
CA GLN A 31 0.39 22.90 -19.83
C GLN A 31 0.98 23.71 -18.68
N ALA A 32 0.50 23.50 -17.45
CA ALA A 32 1.06 24.15 -16.28
C ALA A 32 2.53 23.74 -16.11
N VAL A 33 3.44 24.71 -16.15
CA VAL A 33 4.89 24.46 -15.98
C VAL A 33 5.16 24.07 -14.53
N LEU A 34 5.66 22.86 -14.32
CA LEU A 34 6.09 22.38 -13.01
C LEU A 34 7.39 23.11 -12.61
N PRO A 35 7.69 23.28 -11.31
CA PRO A 35 8.82 24.10 -10.86
C PRO A 35 10.20 23.47 -11.10
N PHE A 36 10.25 22.24 -11.62
CA PHE A 36 11.48 21.47 -11.84
C PHE A 36 11.47 20.91 -13.27
N ASP A 37 12.56 21.11 -14.02
CA ASP A 37 12.72 20.56 -15.37
C ASP A 37 12.52 19.05 -15.40
N LEU A 38 13.02 18.32 -14.39
CA LEU A 38 12.85 16.86 -14.29
C LEU A 38 11.38 16.45 -14.17
N LEU A 39 10.53 17.23 -13.48
CA LEU A 39 9.10 16.94 -13.42
C LEU A 39 8.39 17.29 -14.73
N ASN A 40 8.80 18.36 -15.42
CA ASN A 40 8.29 18.66 -16.75
C ASN A 40 8.72 17.60 -17.76
N LEU A 41 9.94 17.09 -17.68
CA LEU A 41 10.46 15.99 -18.49
C LEU A 41 9.63 14.71 -18.27
N LYS A 42 9.34 14.37 -17.01
CA LYS A 42 8.44 13.27 -16.64
C LYS A 42 7.04 13.42 -17.25
N ALA A 43 6.51 14.65 -17.27
CA ALA A 43 5.20 14.93 -17.86
C ALA A 43 5.18 14.76 -19.40
N GLN A 44 6.34 14.80 -20.06
CA GLN A 44 6.49 14.50 -21.48
C GLN A 44 6.69 13.00 -21.72
N ASP A 45 7.60 12.37 -20.96
CA ASP A 45 7.85 10.94 -21.00
C ASP A 45 8.32 10.44 -19.61
N PRO A 46 7.47 9.68 -18.89
CA PRO A 46 7.81 9.17 -17.56
C PRO A 46 9.03 8.25 -17.55
N SER A 47 9.37 7.61 -18.67
CA SER A 47 10.48 6.66 -18.75
C SER A 47 11.85 7.31 -18.53
N PHE A 48 11.99 8.62 -18.80
CA PHE A 48 13.24 9.36 -18.61
C PHE A 48 13.59 9.58 -17.14
N THR A 49 12.60 9.52 -16.24
CA THR A 49 12.79 9.90 -14.83
C THR A 49 12.74 8.73 -13.85
N ILE A 50 12.45 7.51 -14.31
CA ILE A 50 12.32 6.31 -13.46
C ILE A 50 13.49 6.18 -12.45
N PRO A 51 14.77 6.30 -12.84
CA PRO A 51 15.88 6.19 -11.90
C PRO A 51 15.88 7.25 -10.80
N TYR A 52 15.39 8.46 -11.09
CA TYR A 52 15.29 9.57 -10.15
C TYR A 52 14.07 9.42 -9.22
N ASP A 53 12.97 8.88 -9.74
CA ASP A 53 11.76 8.57 -8.98
C ASP A 53 12.03 7.47 -7.94
N ILE A 54 12.77 6.43 -8.32
CA ILE A 54 13.13 5.30 -7.44
C ILE A 54 13.90 5.77 -6.19
N ILE A 55 14.76 6.79 -6.33
CA ILE A 55 15.51 7.35 -5.20
C ILE A 55 14.74 8.47 -4.47
N LYS A 56 13.47 8.74 -4.83
CA LYS A 56 12.60 9.74 -4.20
C LYS A 56 13.16 11.16 -4.17
N VAL A 57 13.74 11.61 -5.29
CA VAL A 57 14.39 12.93 -5.35
C VAL A 57 13.36 14.08 -5.33
N ALA A 58 12.22 13.90 -6.00
CA ALA A 58 11.18 14.92 -6.07
C ALA A 58 10.57 15.17 -4.68
N GLU A 59 10.30 14.09 -3.95
CA GLU A 59 9.82 14.15 -2.56
C GLU A 59 10.84 14.85 -1.67
N ALA A 60 12.14 14.57 -1.83
CA ALA A 60 13.18 15.27 -1.09
C ALA A 60 13.15 16.79 -1.34
N TRP A 61 12.99 17.22 -2.60
CA TRP A 61 12.87 18.65 -2.94
C TRP A 61 11.62 19.28 -2.32
N ASP A 62 10.48 18.60 -2.35
CA ASP A 62 9.25 19.08 -1.73
C ASP A 62 9.41 19.25 -0.22
N ARG A 63 10.04 18.27 0.47
CA ARG A 63 10.34 18.39 1.91
C ARG A 63 11.21 19.62 2.19
N ILE A 64 12.28 19.80 1.42
CA ILE A 64 13.19 20.93 1.58
C ILE A 64 12.46 22.24 1.35
N LYS A 65 11.70 22.37 0.27
CA LYS A 65 10.95 23.57 -0.07
C LYS A 65 9.92 23.91 1.01
N ASN A 66 9.18 22.92 1.49
CA ASN A 66 8.16 23.09 2.53
C ASN A 66 8.75 23.39 3.91
N SER A 67 10.00 22.98 4.19
CA SER A 67 10.68 23.30 5.45
C SER A 67 11.01 24.79 5.59
N MET A 68 11.04 25.53 4.48
CA MET A 68 11.48 26.93 4.40
C MET A 68 12.87 27.19 4.98
N GLN A 69 13.70 26.16 5.17
CA GLN A 69 15.05 26.33 5.69
C GLN A 69 15.99 26.93 4.63
N PRO A 70 16.81 27.94 4.98
CA PRO A 70 17.79 28.49 4.06
C PRO A 70 18.90 27.46 3.80
N LEU A 71 19.22 27.23 2.53
CA LEU A 71 20.25 26.29 2.11
C LEU A 71 21.62 26.97 2.02
N SER A 72 22.62 26.33 2.61
CA SER A 72 24.01 26.77 2.59
C SER A 72 24.68 26.51 1.23
N LYS A 73 25.64 27.35 0.86
CA LYS A 73 26.45 27.13 -0.35
C LYS A 73 27.33 25.89 -0.19
N VAL A 74 27.21 24.93 -1.10
CA VAL A 74 28.05 23.72 -1.15
C VAL A 74 28.97 23.74 -2.37
N ILE A 75 30.17 23.18 -2.23
CA ILE A 75 31.15 23.07 -3.31
C ILE A 75 31.37 21.57 -3.58
N ILE A 76 31.01 21.13 -4.78
CA ILE A 76 31.18 19.76 -5.26
C ILE A 76 32.30 19.74 -6.30
N GLY A 77 33.22 18.79 -6.16
CA GLY A 77 34.26 18.49 -7.12
C GLY A 77 33.90 17.27 -7.97
N VAL A 78 34.21 17.31 -9.26
CA VAL A 78 34.09 16.15 -10.17
C VAL A 78 35.43 15.92 -10.84
N VAL A 79 36.01 14.74 -10.66
CA VAL A 79 37.14 14.30 -11.50
C VAL A 79 36.58 13.29 -12.49
N ASP A 80 36.75 13.57 -13.78
CA ASP A 80 36.24 12.74 -14.88
C ASP A 80 36.99 13.02 -16.18
N THR A 81 36.61 12.39 -17.28
CA THR A 81 37.24 12.60 -18.59
C THR A 81 36.61 13.79 -19.32
N ASP A 82 35.44 13.60 -19.90
CA ASP A 82 34.95 14.41 -21.01
C ASP A 82 33.85 15.38 -20.55
N PHE A 83 34.20 16.67 -20.53
CA PHE A 83 33.34 17.76 -20.10
C PHE A 83 33.02 18.71 -21.26
N GLN A 84 31.76 19.14 -21.34
CA GLN A 84 31.32 20.16 -22.28
C GLN A 84 30.50 21.22 -21.52
N THR A 85 31.17 22.30 -21.11
CA THR A 85 30.60 23.36 -20.27
C THR A 85 29.69 24.33 -21.02
N ASN A 86 29.71 24.30 -22.37
CA ASN A 86 28.76 25.07 -23.20
C ASN A 86 27.49 24.28 -23.53
N HIS A 87 27.26 23.13 -22.91
CA HIS A 87 25.97 22.44 -22.99
C HIS A 87 24.87 23.32 -22.35
N PRO A 88 23.71 23.54 -22.99
CA PRO A 88 22.63 24.38 -22.45
C PRO A 88 22.16 23.99 -21.05
N GLU A 89 22.13 22.68 -20.77
CA GLU A 89 21.91 22.11 -19.43
C GLU A 89 22.83 22.66 -18.31
N LEU A 90 24.03 23.17 -18.63
CA LEU A 90 24.97 23.76 -17.69
C LEU A 90 24.99 25.29 -17.72
N GLU A 91 24.14 25.92 -18.53
CA GLU A 91 24.02 27.37 -18.58
C GLU A 91 23.63 27.92 -17.21
N GLY A 92 24.38 28.90 -16.70
CA GLY A 92 24.12 29.49 -15.38
C GLY A 92 24.62 28.68 -14.17
N VAL A 93 25.19 27.49 -14.37
CA VAL A 93 25.83 26.70 -13.29
C VAL A 93 27.20 27.30 -12.95
N ASP A 94 27.46 27.59 -11.67
CA ASP A 94 28.76 28.07 -11.19
C ASP A 94 29.78 26.91 -11.19
N ILE A 95 30.63 26.86 -12.23
CA ILE A 95 31.70 25.85 -12.35
C ILE A 95 32.97 26.20 -11.56
N GLY A 96 32.96 27.29 -10.78
CA GLY A 96 34.08 27.72 -9.96
C GLY A 96 35.36 27.99 -10.77
N ARG A 97 36.50 27.50 -10.28
CA ARG A 97 37.83 27.67 -10.94
C ARG A 97 38.12 26.58 -11.98
N SER A 98 37.09 26.05 -12.63
CA SER A 98 37.27 25.05 -13.69
C SER A 98 37.51 25.69 -15.04
N PRO A 99 38.30 25.03 -15.91
CA PRO A 99 38.51 25.50 -17.27
C PRO A 99 37.19 25.45 -18.04
N ILE A 100 37.01 26.39 -18.97
CA ILE A 100 35.93 26.28 -19.97
C ILE A 100 36.29 25.15 -20.93
N SER A 101 35.34 24.27 -21.23
CA SER A 101 35.51 23.16 -22.16
C SER A 101 34.37 23.17 -23.18
N THR A 102 34.70 23.35 -24.45
CA THR A 102 33.70 23.45 -25.54
C THR A 102 33.91 22.40 -26.63
N GLU A 103 34.75 21.40 -26.37
CA GLU A 103 35.02 20.32 -27.30
C GLU A 103 33.74 19.49 -27.50
N VAL A 104 33.33 19.32 -28.76
CA VAL A 104 32.20 18.44 -29.12
C VAL A 104 32.72 17.01 -29.13
N MET A 105 32.12 16.16 -28.31
CA MET A 105 32.51 14.76 -28.15
C MET A 105 31.27 13.88 -28.30
N ASN A 106 31.38 12.71 -28.93
CA ASN A 106 30.21 11.86 -29.14
C ASN A 106 29.63 11.29 -27.84
N GLU A 107 30.45 11.10 -26.80
CA GLU A 107 30.05 10.55 -25.50
C GLU A 107 30.73 11.32 -24.37
N ALA A 108 30.10 12.40 -23.89
CA ALA A 108 30.70 13.28 -22.88
C ALA A 108 30.44 12.76 -21.45
N HIS A 109 31.19 11.74 -21.02
CA HIS A 109 30.98 11.04 -19.74
C HIS A 109 30.95 11.98 -18.51
N GLY A 110 31.91 12.89 -18.40
CA GLY A 110 31.96 13.88 -17.31
C GLY A 110 30.80 14.88 -17.34
N THR A 111 30.28 15.20 -18.52
CA THR A 111 29.07 16.04 -18.69
C THR A 111 27.83 15.35 -18.15
N ALA A 112 27.67 14.04 -18.41
CA ALA A 112 26.57 13.25 -17.85
C ALA A 112 26.63 13.22 -16.31
N VAL A 113 27.83 13.00 -15.75
CA VAL A 113 28.08 13.02 -14.30
C VAL A 113 27.74 14.38 -13.68
N MET A 114 28.15 15.48 -14.31
CA MET A 114 27.78 16.84 -13.88
C MET A 114 26.29 17.09 -13.97
N GLY A 115 25.64 16.62 -15.04
CA GLY A 115 24.20 16.77 -15.26
C GLY A 115 23.38 16.15 -14.13
N ILE A 116 23.67 14.90 -13.77
CA ILE A 116 22.99 14.19 -12.67
C ILE A 116 23.16 14.96 -11.34
N ILE A 117 24.37 15.47 -11.06
CA ILE A 117 24.65 16.17 -9.80
C ILE A 117 23.93 17.53 -9.75
N GLY A 118 24.05 18.32 -10.82
CA GLY A 118 23.75 19.75 -10.75
C GLY A 118 23.61 20.45 -12.10
N ALA A 119 23.02 19.80 -13.11
CA ALA A 119 22.44 20.50 -14.26
C ALA A 119 21.50 21.64 -13.81
N ASN A 120 21.41 22.73 -14.56
CA ASN A 120 20.57 23.88 -14.21
C ASN A 120 19.08 23.50 -14.11
N ASN A 121 18.28 24.32 -13.42
CA ASN A 121 16.82 24.22 -13.40
C ASN A 121 16.20 25.47 -14.03
N ILE A 122 15.99 25.42 -15.35
CA ILE A 122 15.49 26.51 -16.19
C ILE A 122 14.05 26.87 -15.81
N SER A 123 13.21 25.86 -15.52
CA SER A 123 11.81 26.05 -15.09
C SER A 123 11.67 26.84 -13.78
N ARG A 124 12.75 27.02 -13.01
CA ARG A 124 12.73 27.83 -11.78
C ARG A 124 12.51 29.31 -12.05
N SER A 125 12.92 29.82 -13.21
CA SER A 125 12.90 31.25 -13.56
C SER A 125 12.23 31.58 -14.89
N GLY A 126 11.71 30.58 -15.61
CA GLY A 126 11.12 30.76 -16.94
C GLY A 126 10.27 29.59 -17.38
N SER A 127 9.95 29.56 -18.68
CA SER A 127 9.21 28.45 -19.30
C SER A 127 10.12 27.25 -19.50
N TYR A 128 9.61 26.06 -19.18
CA TYR A 128 10.28 24.81 -19.49
C TYR A 128 10.59 24.72 -20.99
N THR A 129 11.80 24.27 -21.31
CA THR A 129 12.25 24.03 -22.69
C THR A 129 12.62 22.56 -22.80
N PHE A 130 11.81 21.76 -23.49
CA PHE A 130 12.18 20.39 -23.78
C PHE A 130 13.44 20.36 -24.67
N PRO A 131 14.41 19.46 -24.44
CA PRO A 131 14.40 18.31 -23.52
C PRO A 131 15.25 18.48 -22.25
N HIS A 132 15.33 19.68 -21.65
CA HIS A 132 16.16 19.91 -20.47
C HIS A 132 15.77 19.01 -19.29
N MET A 133 16.76 18.64 -18.48
CA MET A 133 16.53 18.07 -17.15
C MET A 133 16.97 19.09 -16.08
N ASN A 134 17.00 18.67 -14.82
CA ASN A 134 17.75 19.39 -13.80
C ASN A 134 18.47 18.38 -12.90
N GLY A 135 19.62 18.77 -12.36
CA GLY A 135 20.38 17.95 -11.44
C GLY A 135 19.73 17.84 -10.06
N ILE A 136 20.21 16.88 -9.27
CA ILE A 136 19.71 16.62 -7.92
C ILE A 136 19.86 17.86 -7.02
N LEU A 137 20.97 18.60 -7.11
CA LEU A 137 21.20 19.82 -6.32
C LEU A 137 20.30 20.99 -6.76
N SER A 138 20.22 21.24 -8.07
CA SER A 138 19.54 22.40 -8.64
C SER A 138 18.02 22.39 -8.44
N GLY A 139 17.44 21.20 -8.26
CA GLY A 139 16.03 21.07 -7.88
C GLY A 139 15.73 21.71 -6.51
N ALA A 140 16.68 21.73 -5.58
CA ALA A 140 16.51 22.42 -4.29
C ALA A 140 17.12 23.84 -4.27
N THR A 141 18.33 24.01 -4.81
CA THR A 141 19.12 25.24 -4.66
C THR A 141 19.94 25.56 -5.88
N THR A 142 20.07 26.84 -6.23
CA THR A 142 21.05 27.32 -7.22
C THR A 142 22.36 27.80 -6.56
N ASN A 143 22.41 27.80 -5.23
CA ASN A 143 23.55 28.27 -4.46
C ASN A 143 24.56 27.12 -4.23
N TYR A 144 25.23 26.66 -5.29
CA TYR A 144 26.30 25.67 -5.22
C TYR A 144 27.40 25.97 -6.24
N ILE A 145 28.56 25.36 -6.07
CA ILE A 145 29.63 25.31 -7.08
C ILE A 145 29.80 23.86 -7.53
N LEU A 146 29.84 23.64 -8.83
CA LEU A 146 30.13 22.34 -9.45
C LEU A 146 31.46 22.41 -10.21
N GLY A 147 32.57 22.35 -9.47
CA GLY A 147 33.90 22.38 -10.04
C GLY A 147 34.30 21.01 -10.58
N PHE A 148 35.03 20.98 -11.69
CA PHE A 148 35.56 19.75 -12.30
C PHE A 148 37.02 19.82 -12.73
N ARG A 149 37.66 18.66 -12.87
CA ARG A 149 38.99 18.49 -13.48
C ARG A 149 38.98 17.30 -14.44
N LYS A 150 39.38 17.58 -15.69
CA LYS A 150 39.56 16.59 -16.76
C LYS A 150 40.80 15.74 -16.47
N ILE A 151 40.67 14.42 -16.58
CA ILE A 151 41.78 13.47 -16.64
C ILE A 151 41.70 12.69 -17.95
N ILE A 152 42.84 12.48 -18.61
CA ILE A 152 42.90 11.85 -19.95
C ILE A 152 43.48 10.44 -19.85
N ASN A 153 44.60 10.28 -19.14
CA ASN A 153 45.37 9.02 -19.16
C ASN A 153 45.31 8.26 -17.83
N PHE A 154 44.45 8.70 -16.90
CA PHE A 154 44.33 8.16 -15.55
C PHE A 154 45.67 8.07 -14.79
N ARG A 155 46.67 8.89 -15.12
CA ARG A 155 47.99 8.78 -14.49
C ARG A 155 47.92 9.27 -13.04
N ARG A 156 48.71 8.66 -12.16
CA ARG A 156 48.73 9.00 -10.72
C ARG A 156 48.99 10.49 -10.46
N ASP A 157 49.96 11.09 -11.14
CA ASP A 157 50.34 12.51 -11.00
C ASP A 157 49.22 13.46 -11.45
N GLU A 158 48.58 13.13 -12.57
CA GLU A 158 47.42 13.86 -13.10
C GLU A 158 46.24 13.80 -12.14
N LEU A 159 45.93 12.61 -11.62
CA LEU A 159 44.86 12.38 -10.65
C LEU A 159 45.13 13.11 -9.32
N GLU A 160 46.34 13.02 -8.79
CA GLU A 160 46.75 13.72 -7.56
C GLU A 160 46.63 15.24 -7.72
N SER A 161 47.08 15.79 -8.85
CA SER A 161 46.94 17.22 -9.17
C SER A 161 45.48 17.64 -9.30
N ALA A 162 44.65 16.85 -9.99
CA ALA A 162 43.22 17.11 -10.15
C ALA A 162 42.50 17.14 -8.81
N LEU A 163 42.73 16.13 -7.96
CA LEU A 163 42.12 16.03 -6.64
C LEU A 163 42.56 17.16 -5.71
N ASN A 164 43.86 17.45 -5.64
CA ASN A 164 44.37 18.56 -4.83
C ASN A 164 43.77 19.89 -5.28
N SER A 165 43.68 20.14 -6.60
CA SER A 165 43.11 21.39 -7.12
C SER A 165 41.64 21.61 -6.73
N LEU A 166 40.83 20.55 -6.68
CA LEU A 166 39.44 20.63 -6.23
C LEU A 166 39.34 20.83 -4.71
N VAL A 167 40.14 20.08 -3.94
CA VAL A 167 40.17 20.19 -2.47
C VAL A 167 40.66 21.57 -2.02
N ASP A 168 41.74 22.07 -2.60
CA ASP A 168 42.27 23.42 -2.35
C ASP A 168 41.30 24.51 -2.83
N GLY A 169 40.45 24.17 -3.81
CA GLY A 169 39.31 24.99 -4.24
C GLY A 169 38.13 25.01 -3.26
N GLY A 170 38.21 24.27 -2.16
CA GLY A 170 37.19 24.22 -1.11
C GLY A 170 36.11 23.16 -1.33
N ALA A 171 36.30 22.21 -2.26
CA ALA A 171 35.34 21.13 -2.48
C ALA A 171 35.17 20.29 -1.21
N GLY A 172 33.96 20.25 -0.66
CA GLY A 172 33.63 19.44 0.53
C GLY A 172 33.19 18.02 0.19
N ILE A 173 32.85 17.78 -1.08
CA ILE A 173 32.46 16.48 -1.63
C ILE A 173 33.12 16.34 -3.01
N VAL A 174 33.70 15.19 -3.32
CA VAL A 174 34.32 14.90 -4.61
C VAL A 174 33.75 13.60 -5.19
N ASN A 175 33.22 13.66 -6.42
CA ASN A 175 32.78 12.51 -7.19
C ASN A 175 33.89 11.99 -8.10
N MET A 176 34.06 10.66 -8.14
CA MET A 176 34.94 9.95 -9.07
C MET A 176 34.23 8.74 -9.68
N SER A 177 33.74 8.90 -10.90
CA SER A 177 33.05 7.85 -11.67
C SER A 177 34.01 7.09 -12.59
N LEU A 178 35.18 6.70 -12.06
CA LEU A 178 36.34 6.28 -12.84
C LEU A 178 37.25 5.35 -12.02
N GLY A 179 38.01 4.48 -12.69
CA GLY A 179 38.84 3.50 -12.00
C GLY A 179 39.49 2.44 -12.87
N HIS A 180 40.31 1.62 -12.22
CA HIS A 180 40.97 0.45 -12.78
C HIS A 180 40.56 -0.83 -12.07
N VAL A 181 40.52 -1.93 -12.80
CA VAL A 181 40.28 -3.28 -12.29
C VAL A 181 41.57 -4.10 -12.31
N LEU A 182 41.77 -4.96 -11.32
CA LEU A 182 42.86 -5.93 -11.32
C LEU A 182 42.61 -6.99 -12.40
N GLU A 183 43.53 -7.10 -13.36
CA GLU A 183 43.39 -8.00 -14.52
C GLU A 183 43.15 -9.46 -14.12
N THR A 184 43.80 -9.95 -13.06
CA THR A 184 43.67 -11.34 -12.60
C THR A 184 42.31 -11.64 -11.95
N ALA A 185 41.49 -10.62 -11.68
CA ALA A 185 40.12 -10.81 -11.19
C ALA A 185 39.10 -11.01 -12.32
N LEU A 186 39.49 -10.75 -13.58
CA LEU A 186 38.61 -10.84 -14.75
C LEU A 186 38.61 -12.25 -15.36
N THR A 187 37.48 -12.65 -15.92
CA THR A 187 37.39 -13.88 -16.72
C THR A 187 38.18 -13.73 -18.04
N PRO A 188 38.56 -14.83 -18.72
CA PRO A 188 39.19 -14.75 -20.04
C PRO A 188 38.37 -13.95 -21.05
N GLU A 189 37.04 -14.12 -21.05
CA GLU A 189 36.10 -13.39 -21.91
C GLU A 189 36.14 -11.88 -21.63
N GLN A 190 36.12 -11.48 -20.35
CA GLN A 190 36.24 -10.08 -19.96
C GLN A 190 37.59 -9.47 -20.37
N ARG A 191 38.69 -10.22 -20.24
CA ARG A 191 40.02 -9.70 -20.63
C ARG A 191 40.14 -9.42 -22.12
N SER A 192 39.34 -10.09 -22.95
CA SER A 192 39.29 -9.91 -24.40
C SER A 192 38.23 -8.91 -24.88
N ASP A 193 37.40 -8.34 -24.00
CA ASP A 193 36.35 -7.38 -24.37
C ASP A 193 36.90 -5.95 -24.42
N ASP A 194 36.75 -5.30 -25.56
CA ASP A 194 37.29 -3.96 -25.84
C ASP A 194 36.82 -2.89 -24.85
N ARG A 195 35.66 -3.07 -24.21
CA ARG A 195 35.14 -2.11 -23.21
C ARG A 195 35.93 -2.13 -21.90
N PHE A 196 36.75 -3.16 -21.65
CA PHE A 196 37.71 -3.21 -20.54
C PHE A 196 39.15 -2.90 -20.96
N ALA A 197 39.42 -2.78 -22.25
CA ALA A 197 40.74 -2.39 -22.76
C ALA A 197 41.15 -1.03 -22.17
N GLY A 198 42.37 -0.95 -21.62
CA GLY A 198 42.88 0.24 -20.93
C GLY A 198 42.36 0.47 -19.50
N LYS A 199 41.39 -0.32 -19.02
CA LYS A 199 40.87 -0.25 -17.64
C LYS A 199 41.41 -1.37 -16.73
N GLN A 200 41.85 -2.49 -17.30
CA GLN A 200 42.51 -3.57 -16.58
C GLN A 200 44.01 -3.31 -16.40
N ILE A 201 44.53 -3.55 -15.19
CA ILE A 201 45.95 -3.37 -14.86
C ILE A 201 46.49 -4.58 -14.08
N GLY A 202 47.79 -4.85 -14.24
CA GLY A 202 48.47 -5.92 -13.51
C GLY A 202 48.63 -5.62 -12.01
N GLN A 203 48.91 -6.67 -11.23
CA GLN A 203 48.99 -6.63 -9.76
C GLN A 203 49.86 -5.49 -9.19
N THR A 204 51.04 -5.25 -9.79
CA THR A 204 51.99 -4.23 -9.31
C THR A 204 51.44 -2.82 -9.47
N GLU A 205 50.85 -2.50 -10.63
CA GLU A 205 50.24 -1.18 -10.87
C GLU A 205 48.98 -1.02 -10.03
N PHE A 206 48.15 -2.06 -9.92
CA PHE A 206 46.98 -2.05 -9.04
C PHE A 206 47.38 -1.71 -7.59
N GLY A 207 48.45 -2.32 -7.07
CA GLY A 207 48.99 -2.00 -5.75
C GLY A 207 49.40 -0.54 -5.59
N LYS A 208 49.95 0.10 -6.63
CA LYS A 208 50.31 1.53 -6.59
C LYS A 208 49.07 2.42 -6.49
N TYR A 209 48.05 2.18 -7.30
CA TYR A 209 46.79 2.95 -7.23
C TYR A 209 46.06 2.71 -5.91
N ALA A 210 45.96 1.45 -5.46
CA ALA A 210 45.34 1.12 -4.19
C ALA A 210 46.05 1.81 -3.01
N ASN A 211 47.38 1.82 -2.98
CA ASN A 211 48.15 2.52 -1.95
C ASN A 211 47.97 4.03 -2.03
N PHE A 212 47.97 4.61 -3.24
CA PHE A 212 47.71 6.03 -3.44
C PHE A 212 46.34 6.44 -2.88
N PHE A 213 45.25 5.78 -3.27
CA PHE A 213 43.92 6.11 -2.78
C PHE A 213 43.78 5.86 -1.27
N ASN A 214 44.39 4.79 -0.75
CA ASN A 214 44.39 4.55 0.69
C ASN A 214 45.06 5.68 1.48
N ASP A 215 46.23 6.14 1.03
CA ASP A 215 46.93 7.25 1.65
C ASP A 215 46.16 8.58 1.50
N TYR A 216 45.71 8.88 0.27
CA TYR A 216 45.01 10.11 -0.05
C TYR A 216 43.72 10.27 0.75
N PHE A 217 42.86 9.25 0.78
CA PHE A 217 41.61 9.29 1.54
C PHE A 217 41.84 9.40 3.05
N SER A 218 42.90 8.77 3.58
CA SER A 218 43.21 8.83 5.02
C SER A 218 43.64 10.24 5.48
N LYS A 219 44.25 11.02 4.59
CA LYS A 219 44.75 12.37 4.89
C LYS A 219 43.69 13.47 4.78
N ARG A 220 42.45 13.13 4.44
CA ARG A 220 41.37 14.08 4.08
C ARG A 220 40.03 13.70 4.70
N SER A 221 40.02 13.45 6.00
CA SER A 221 38.81 13.05 6.75
C SER A 221 37.67 14.09 6.73
N ASP A 222 37.99 15.32 6.35
CA ASP A 222 37.10 16.47 6.17
C ASP A 222 36.39 16.51 4.82
N ILE A 223 36.88 15.75 3.83
CA ILE A 223 36.31 15.69 2.47
C ILE A 223 35.60 14.36 2.26
N LEU A 224 34.36 14.40 1.74
CA LEU A 224 33.63 13.19 1.35
C LEU A 224 33.98 12.79 -0.08
N PHE A 225 34.45 11.57 -0.30
CA PHE A 225 34.71 11.01 -1.63
C PHE A 225 33.63 9.99 -2.00
N THR A 226 32.89 10.25 -3.07
CA THR A 226 31.95 9.29 -3.64
C THR A 226 32.59 8.68 -4.89
N VAL A 227 32.68 7.35 -4.93
CA VAL A 227 33.40 6.64 -5.99
C VAL A 227 32.57 5.52 -6.59
N ALA A 228 32.71 5.29 -7.88
CA ALA A 228 32.11 4.15 -8.55
C ALA A 228 32.71 2.82 -8.05
N ALA A 229 31.87 1.81 -7.80
CA ALA A 229 32.34 0.48 -7.42
C ALA A 229 33.02 -0.27 -8.58
N GLY A 230 32.72 0.11 -9.83
CA GLY A 230 33.22 -0.51 -11.06
C GLY A 230 32.18 -1.41 -11.74
N ASN A 231 32.39 -1.71 -13.02
CA ASN A 231 31.40 -2.34 -13.92
C ASN A 231 31.91 -3.67 -14.50
N GLN A 232 32.62 -4.46 -13.68
CA GLN A 232 33.30 -5.69 -14.11
C GLN A 232 32.67 -6.95 -13.52
N ASN A 233 31.57 -6.84 -12.76
CA ASN A 233 30.93 -7.97 -12.09
C ASN A 233 31.93 -8.78 -11.22
N VAL A 234 32.86 -8.09 -10.54
CA VAL A 234 33.83 -8.69 -9.61
C VAL A 234 33.64 -8.15 -8.20
N ASP A 235 34.31 -8.76 -7.23
CA ASP A 235 34.41 -8.17 -5.90
C ASP A 235 35.14 -6.81 -5.97
N VAL A 236 34.54 -5.80 -5.36
CA VAL A 236 34.97 -4.41 -5.32
C VAL A 236 36.38 -4.24 -4.77
N VAL A 237 36.88 -5.18 -3.94
CA VAL A 237 38.30 -5.20 -3.51
C VAL A 237 39.28 -5.18 -4.69
N ASN A 238 38.87 -5.73 -5.84
CA ASN A 238 39.68 -5.80 -7.06
C ASN A 238 39.54 -4.58 -7.97
N HIS A 239 38.90 -3.50 -7.50
CA HIS A 239 38.76 -2.24 -8.21
C HIS A 239 39.41 -1.10 -7.44
N ALA A 240 40.03 -0.14 -8.12
CA ALA A 240 40.62 1.07 -7.53
C ALA A 240 40.04 2.30 -8.23
N PRO A 241 39.40 3.26 -7.50
CA PRO A 241 39.39 3.40 -6.04
C PRO A 241 38.35 2.57 -5.27
N GLY A 242 37.44 1.86 -5.94
CA GLY A 242 36.28 1.23 -5.30
C GLY A 242 36.61 0.39 -4.05
N GLY A 243 37.61 -0.49 -4.15
CA GLY A 243 38.07 -1.35 -3.06
C GLY A 243 38.81 -0.62 -1.94
N GLN A 244 39.16 0.65 -2.13
CA GLN A 244 39.81 1.50 -1.13
C GLN A 244 38.82 2.46 -0.45
N ALA A 245 37.55 2.44 -0.85
CA ALA A 245 36.48 3.25 -0.28
C ALA A 245 35.92 2.69 1.04
N ASN A 246 36.79 2.10 1.86
CA ASN A 246 36.48 1.46 3.14
C ASN A 246 36.60 2.41 4.35
N LYS A 247 36.80 3.71 4.13
CA LYS A 247 36.98 4.72 5.18
C LYS A 247 35.67 5.44 5.50
N GLN A 248 35.66 6.18 6.61
CA GLN A 248 34.47 6.92 7.05
C GLN A 248 34.10 8.06 6.09
N ASN A 249 35.08 8.60 5.36
CA ASN A 249 34.92 9.71 4.42
C ASN A 249 34.83 9.25 2.96
N THR A 250 34.64 7.96 2.69
CA THR A 250 34.58 7.41 1.33
C THR A 250 33.35 6.53 1.12
N ILE A 251 32.69 6.61 -0.03
CA ILE A 251 31.51 5.82 -0.38
C ILE A 251 31.74 5.15 -1.73
N ALA A 252 31.91 3.82 -1.75
CA ALA A 252 31.81 3.04 -2.98
C ALA A 252 30.34 2.77 -3.31
N VAL A 253 29.94 3.15 -4.53
CA VAL A 253 28.55 3.09 -5.00
C VAL A 253 28.41 2.04 -6.08
N GLY A 254 27.60 1.02 -5.80
CA GLY A 254 27.19 0.02 -6.79
C GLY A 254 25.96 0.46 -7.59
N ALA A 255 25.64 -0.30 -8.64
CA ALA A 255 24.55 0.01 -9.57
C ALA A 255 23.44 -1.05 -9.54
N THR A 256 22.20 -0.56 -9.54
CA THR A 256 21.01 -1.40 -9.69
C THR A 256 20.31 -1.17 -11.03
N THR A 257 19.50 -2.15 -11.43
CA THR A 257 18.43 -1.99 -12.40
C THR A 257 17.33 -1.09 -11.83
N ILE A 258 16.35 -0.74 -12.65
CA ILE A 258 15.16 -0.01 -12.21
C ILE A 258 14.19 -0.85 -11.35
N VAL A 259 14.47 -2.13 -11.16
CA VAL A 259 13.67 -3.08 -10.35
C VAL A 259 14.50 -3.71 -9.22
N ASP A 260 15.49 -2.98 -8.70
CA ASP A 260 16.37 -3.40 -7.58
C ASP A 260 17.23 -4.66 -7.80
N GLY A 261 17.30 -5.14 -9.04
CA GLY A 261 18.31 -6.10 -9.44
C GLY A 261 19.69 -5.46 -9.41
N ARG A 262 20.74 -6.19 -9.03
CA ARG A 262 22.11 -5.76 -9.31
C ARG A 262 22.28 -5.73 -10.83
N THR A 263 22.92 -4.70 -11.40
CA THR A 263 23.27 -4.76 -12.83
C THR A 263 24.23 -5.95 -13.04
N GLY A 264 23.79 -6.94 -13.81
CA GLY A 264 24.48 -8.23 -13.97
C GLY A 264 25.23 -8.36 -15.30
N GLY A 265 25.64 -9.59 -15.62
CA GLY A 265 26.34 -9.92 -16.86
C GLY A 265 27.80 -9.47 -16.89
N ILE A 266 28.39 -9.45 -18.09
CA ILE A 266 29.81 -9.13 -18.29
C ILE A 266 30.11 -7.69 -17.84
N PHE A 267 29.16 -6.76 -18.02
CA PHE A 267 29.21 -5.33 -17.64
C PHE A 267 28.37 -5.05 -16.39
N GLY A 268 28.50 -5.89 -15.38
CA GLY A 268 27.73 -5.79 -14.15
C GLY A 268 28.39 -4.90 -13.09
N SER A 269 27.59 -4.36 -12.17
CA SER A 269 28.10 -3.69 -10.97
C SER A 269 29.01 -4.63 -10.19
N ASN A 270 30.18 -4.12 -9.79
CA ASN A 270 30.98 -4.78 -8.77
C ASN A 270 30.20 -4.85 -7.44
N PHE A 271 30.53 -5.86 -6.64
CA PHE A 271 29.83 -6.23 -5.42
C PHE A 271 30.82 -6.48 -4.28
N GLY A 272 30.34 -6.83 -3.10
CA GLY A 272 31.16 -7.21 -1.96
C GLY A 272 31.05 -6.24 -0.80
N SER A 273 31.72 -6.56 0.30
CA SER A 273 31.59 -5.85 1.58
C SER A 273 32.11 -4.40 1.54
N GLY A 274 32.92 -4.05 0.54
CA GLY A 274 33.38 -2.68 0.32
C GLY A 274 32.33 -1.74 -0.28
N VAL A 275 31.26 -2.26 -0.89
CA VAL A 275 30.16 -1.43 -1.41
C VAL A 275 29.35 -0.87 -0.25
N ALA A 276 29.24 0.46 -0.18
CA ALA A 276 28.60 1.13 0.96
C ALA A 276 27.07 1.20 0.81
N LEU A 277 26.61 1.53 -0.39
CA LEU A 277 25.22 1.56 -0.83
C LEU A 277 25.17 1.55 -2.36
N VAL A 278 23.98 1.51 -2.94
CA VAL A 278 23.76 1.52 -4.38
C VAL A 278 22.76 2.59 -4.79
N ALA A 279 22.77 2.95 -6.05
CA ALA A 279 21.72 3.74 -6.68
C ALA A 279 21.41 3.14 -8.06
N PRO A 280 20.30 3.53 -8.71
CA PRO A 280 20.04 3.15 -10.08
C PRO A 280 21.23 3.43 -11.00
N GLY A 281 21.57 2.47 -11.84
CA GLY A 281 22.62 2.57 -12.84
C GLY A 281 22.21 1.96 -14.17
N GLU A 282 20.91 1.81 -14.38
CA GLU A 282 20.31 1.39 -15.65
C GLU A 282 19.30 2.45 -16.09
N LYS A 283 19.26 2.73 -17.39
CA LYS A 283 18.29 3.66 -17.99
C LYS A 283 18.35 5.10 -17.45
N VAL A 284 19.53 5.60 -17.08
CA VAL A 284 19.68 6.96 -16.54
C VAL A 284 19.72 7.99 -17.67
N TYR A 285 18.76 8.91 -17.66
CA TYR A 285 18.74 10.08 -18.53
C TYR A 285 19.74 11.13 -18.03
N ALA A 286 20.64 11.58 -18.90
CA ALA A 286 21.70 12.55 -18.59
C ALA A 286 22.18 13.26 -19.87
N PRO A 287 22.72 14.49 -19.79
CA PRO A 287 23.30 15.17 -20.95
C PRO A 287 24.54 14.45 -21.48
N THR A 288 24.81 14.57 -22.78
CA THR A 288 26.03 14.07 -23.45
C THR A 288 26.64 15.18 -24.31
N GLY A 289 27.35 14.83 -25.38
CA GLY A 289 27.87 15.81 -26.33
C GLY A 289 26.78 16.65 -26.97
N PHE A 290 26.95 17.97 -26.93
CA PHE A 290 26.02 18.94 -27.47
C PHE A 290 26.49 19.52 -28.81
N ILE A 291 25.58 19.55 -29.79
CA ILE A 291 25.72 20.32 -31.02
C ILE A 291 24.46 21.16 -31.23
N ALA A 292 24.60 22.48 -31.30
CA ALA A 292 23.45 23.36 -31.49
C ALA A 292 22.70 23.10 -32.81
N PRO A 293 21.35 23.17 -32.83
CA PRO A 293 20.45 23.47 -31.70
C PRO A 293 20.20 22.26 -30.80
N LEU A 294 19.85 22.51 -29.53
CA LEU A 294 19.59 21.45 -28.54
C LEU A 294 18.46 20.51 -28.99
N GLY A 295 18.72 19.21 -28.92
CA GLY A 295 17.74 18.17 -29.19
C GLY A 295 17.91 16.95 -28.27
N LEU A 296 17.03 15.97 -28.42
CA LEU A 296 17.14 14.70 -27.69
C LEU A 296 18.47 13.98 -27.98
N ASP A 297 19.07 14.24 -29.12
CA ASP A 297 20.37 13.70 -29.52
C ASP A 297 21.53 14.10 -28.60
N ASP A 298 21.38 15.20 -27.87
CA ASP A 298 22.37 15.71 -26.91
C ASP A 298 22.19 15.09 -25.51
N TYR A 299 21.34 14.07 -25.38
CA TYR A 299 21.10 13.32 -24.13
C TYR A 299 21.28 11.82 -24.34
N TRP A 300 21.67 11.13 -23.27
CA TRP A 300 21.64 9.67 -23.21
C TRP A 300 20.19 9.17 -23.11
N ASN A 301 19.60 8.79 -24.24
CA ASN A 301 18.26 8.24 -24.34
C ASN A 301 18.11 7.26 -25.53
N PRO A 302 17.09 6.38 -25.53
CA PRO A 302 16.89 5.36 -26.57
C PRO A 302 16.57 5.94 -27.95
N SER A 303 15.94 7.10 -27.99
CA SER A 303 15.43 7.74 -29.20
C SER A 303 16.37 8.78 -29.80
N GLY A 304 17.51 9.06 -29.14
CA GLY A 304 18.49 10.05 -29.55
C GLY A 304 19.76 9.46 -30.17
N ARG A 305 20.72 10.33 -30.51
CA ARG A 305 22.01 10.03 -31.16
C ARG A 305 22.85 8.95 -30.48
N SER A 306 22.73 8.81 -29.16
CA SER A 306 23.43 7.78 -28.40
C SER A 306 22.76 6.40 -28.52
N GLY A 307 21.47 6.35 -28.91
CA GLY A 307 20.65 5.15 -29.02
C GLY A 307 20.57 4.31 -27.74
N ARG A 308 20.99 4.89 -26.60
CA ARG A 308 21.24 4.23 -25.31
C ARG A 308 21.15 5.25 -24.18
N PHE A 309 20.77 4.78 -23.01
CA PHE A 309 20.84 5.54 -21.76
C PHE A 309 22.24 5.51 -21.14
N PHE A 310 22.50 6.46 -20.22
CA PHE A 310 23.68 6.45 -19.37
C PHE A 310 23.50 5.38 -18.28
N GLY A 311 24.59 4.78 -17.82
CA GLY A 311 24.48 3.65 -16.90
C GLY A 311 25.77 3.20 -16.25
N GLY A 312 25.68 2.06 -15.58
CA GLY A 312 26.70 1.53 -14.69
C GLY A 312 26.83 2.33 -13.40
N THR A 313 27.84 1.98 -12.61
CA THR A 313 28.21 2.66 -11.37
C THR A 313 28.60 4.13 -11.59
N SER A 314 28.92 4.52 -12.83
CA SER A 314 29.15 5.90 -13.25
C SER A 314 27.90 6.78 -13.21
N ALA A 315 26.71 6.20 -13.35
CA ALA A 315 25.43 6.90 -13.17
C ALA A 315 24.97 6.89 -11.71
N SER A 316 25.27 5.82 -10.97
CA SER A 316 24.89 5.67 -9.57
C SER A 316 25.70 6.57 -8.62
N ALA A 317 27.01 6.67 -8.81
CA ALA A 317 27.89 7.52 -8.00
C ALA A 317 27.47 9.01 -7.98
N PRO A 318 27.17 9.68 -9.11
CA PRO A 318 26.71 11.07 -9.09
C PRO A 318 25.33 11.24 -8.45
N MET A 319 24.45 10.23 -8.49
CA MET A 319 23.18 10.31 -7.75
C MET A 319 23.42 10.41 -6.24
N VAL A 320 24.30 9.56 -5.71
CA VAL A 320 24.70 9.60 -4.30
C VAL A 320 25.41 10.93 -3.97
N THR A 321 26.27 11.42 -4.86
CA THR A 321 26.93 12.73 -4.70
C THR A 321 25.92 13.88 -4.63
N GLY A 322 24.92 13.88 -5.51
CA GLY A 322 23.87 14.90 -5.53
C GLY A 322 23.09 14.94 -4.21
N VAL A 323 22.66 13.78 -3.71
CA VAL A 323 21.95 13.68 -2.42
C VAL A 323 22.85 14.04 -1.24
N ALA A 324 24.13 13.64 -1.25
CA ALA A 324 25.10 14.06 -0.25
C ALA A 324 25.27 15.60 -0.23
N GLY A 325 25.30 16.21 -1.41
CA GLY A 325 25.32 17.66 -1.58
C GLY A 325 24.07 18.33 -1.00
N LEU A 326 22.87 17.79 -1.27
CA LEU A 326 21.61 18.30 -0.71
C LEU A 326 21.62 18.28 0.82
N ILE A 327 22.00 17.15 1.43
CA ILE A 327 22.10 16.99 2.88
C ILE A 327 23.08 18.00 3.49
N LYS A 328 24.23 18.19 2.85
CA LYS A 328 25.23 19.18 3.29
C LYS A 328 24.76 20.62 3.09
N ALA A 329 23.96 20.90 2.06
CA ALA A 329 23.36 22.22 1.86
C ALA A 329 22.33 22.55 2.95
N ILE A 330 21.55 21.57 3.40
CA ILE A 330 20.64 21.73 4.55
C ILE A 330 21.44 21.95 5.83
N LYS A 331 22.49 21.14 6.07
CA LYS A 331 23.30 21.22 7.29
C LYS A 331 24.80 21.15 7.00
N LEU A 332 25.41 22.32 6.83
CA LEU A 332 26.80 22.47 6.39
C LEU A 332 27.84 21.78 7.29
N ASN A 333 27.57 21.76 8.61
CA ASN A 333 28.48 21.24 9.62
C ASN A 333 28.50 19.71 9.73
N LEU A 334 27.75 18.98 8.90
CA LEU A 334 27.82 17.52 8.86
C LEU A 334 29.19 17.06 8.35
N SER A 335 29.83 16.18 9.11
CA SER A 335 31.09 15.55 8.72
C SER A 335 30.86 14.50 7.61
N PRO A 336 31.89 14.17 6.80
CA PRO A 336 31.79 13.10 5.81
C PRO A 336 31.28 11.77 6.38
N ALA A 337 31.74 11.41 7.59
CA ALA A 337 31.30 10.21 8.30
C ALA A 337 29.79 10.24 8.61
N GLN A 338 29.28 11.39 9.07
CA GLN A 338 27.86 11.57 9.34
C GLN A 338 27.04 11.50 8.04
N ILE A 339 27.50 12.13 6.97
CA ILE A 339 26.82 12.08 5.67
C ILE A 339 26.75 10.64 5.15
N LYS A 340 27.86 9.90 5.16
CA LYS A 340 27.90 8.48 4.81
C LYS A 340 26.92 7.67 5.64
N GLN A 341 26.93 7.85 6.97
CA GLN A 341 26.03 7.15 7.87
C GLN A 341 24.55 7.48 7.58
N ILE A 342 24.22 8.75 7.31
CA ILE A 342 22.86 9.18 6.98
C ILE A 342 22.39 8.43 5.73
N LEU A 343 23.15 8.53 4.64
CA LEU A 343 22.81 7.89 3.35
C LEU A 343 22.63 6.38 3.50
N GLN A 344 23.48 5.73 4.30
CA GLN A 344 23.44 4.29 4.54
C GLN A 344 22.25 3.84 5.40
N LYS A 345 21.88 4.62 6.42
CA LYS A 345 20.76 4.28 7.33
C LYS A 345 19.40 4.69 6.79
N SER A 346 19.36 5.69 5.92
CA SER A 346 18.13 6.14 5.29
C SER A 346 17.76 5.35 4.04
N ALA A 347 18.71 4.60 3.48
CA ALA A 347 18.54 3.78 2.28
C ALA A 347 17.43 2.73 2.41
N ASP A 348 16.86 2.37 1.26
CA ASP A 348 15.88 1.30 1.14
C ASP A 348 16.60 -0.07 1.05
N PRO A 349 16.26 -1.05 1.89
CA PRO A 349 16.78 -2.42 1.77
C PRO A 349 16.25 -3.14 0.52
N ILE A 350 17.16 -3.67 -0.30
CA ILE A 350 16.86 -4.42 -1.53
C ILE A 350 17.18 -5.91 -1.39
N THR A 351 16.45 -6.75 -2.13
CA THR A 351 16.52 -8.21 -2.01
C THR A 351 16.93 -8.93 -3.31
N ALA A 352 17.06 -10.24 -3.17
CA ALA A 352 17.56 -11.18 -4.15
C ALA A 352 16.81 -12.51 -4.01
N SER A 353 16.44 -13.12 -5.13
CA SER A 353 15.77 -14.42 -5.15
C SER A 353 16.72 -15.61 -5.33
N THR A 354 17.95 -15.38 -5.81
CA THR A 354 18.94 -16.44 -6.05
C THR A 354 20.09 -16.38 -5.05
N THR A 355 20.53 -17.54 -4.54
CA THR A 355 21.65 -17.63 -3.59
C THR A 355 22.92 -16.99 -4.14
N GLU A 356 23.24 -17.19 -5.42
CA GLU A 356 24.41 -16.60 -6.08
C GLU A 356 24.42 -15.06 -5.96
N GLU A 357 23.27 -14.44 -6.15
CA GLU A 357 23.19 -12.99 -6.09
C GLU A 357 22.94 -12.48 -4.67
N ILE A 358 22.42 -13.28 -3.73
CA ILE A 358 22.34 -12.93 -2.30
C ILE A 358 23.75 -12.69 -1.74
N ASP A 359 24.74 -13.47 -2.18
CA ASP A 359 26.12 -13.39 -1.69
C ASP A 359 26.91 -12.22 -2.30
N LYS A 360 26.45 -11.68 -3.43
CA LYS A 360 27.00 -10.46 -4.06
C LYS A 360 26.47 -9.20 -3.37
N LYS A 361 27.00 -8.92 -2.17
CA LYS A 361 26.53 -7.81 -1.30
C LYS A 361 26.68 -6.43 -1.94
N LEU A 362 25.71 -5.56 -1.65
CA LEU A 362 25.55 -4.20 -2.20
C LEU A 362 25.31 -3.17 -1.08
N GLY A 363 26.03 -3.32 0.02
CA GLY A 363 25.81 -2.58 1.28
C GLY A 363 24.99 -3.36 2.30
N SER A 364 25.20 -3.05 3.58
CA SER A 364 24.62 -3.82 4.70
C SER A 364 23.95 -2.97 5.78
N ALA A 365 24.14 -1.65 5.76
CA ALA A 365 23.78 -0.77 6.88
C ALA A 365 22.27 -0.56 7.08
N CYS A 366 21.47 -0.76 6.03
CA CYS A 366 20.01 -0.65 6.02
C CYS A 366 19.31 -2.01 6.21
N ASN A 367 20.08 -3.07 6.50
CA ASN A 367 19.51 -4.42 6.66
C ASN A 367 18.48 -4.43 7.79
N ASP A 368 17.25 -4.79 7.46
CA ASP A 368 16.10 -4.86 8.36
C ASP A 368 15.72 -6.31 8.72
N GLY A 369 16.53 -7.29 8.32
CA GLY A 369 16.31 -8.71 8.60
C GLY A 369 15.41 -9.42 7.59
N ARG A 370 14.97 -8.76 6.49
CA ARG A 370 14.14 -9.40 5.47
C ARG A 370 14.87 -10.57 4.77
N PRO A 371 14.15 -11.67 4.44
CA PRO A 371 14.72 -12.76 3.65
C PRO A 371 15.26 -12.26 2.29
N GLY A 372 16.40 -12.81 1.87
CA GLY A 372 17.02 -12.45 0.60
C GLY A 372 17.67 -11.05 0.57
N PHE A 373 17.88 -10.39 1.72
CA PHE A 373 18.55 -9.09 1.78
C PHE A 373 19.92 -9.11 1.07
N ARG A 374 20.10 -8.17 0.14
CA ARG A 374 21.30 -8.03 -0.71
C ARG A 374 22.01 -6.69 -0.53
N GLY A 375 21.28 -5.59 -0.33
CA GLY A 375 21.86 -4.26 -0.47
C GLY A 375 21.04 -3.10 0.08
N CYS A 376 21.60 -1.90 -0.07
CA CYS A 376 20.99 -0.65 0.39
C CYS A 376 20.91 0.36 -0.75
N ARG A 377 19.72 0.59 -1.29
CA ARG A 377 19.48 1.58 -2.35
C ARG A 377 19.27 2.96 -1.77
N LEU A 378 19.92 3.97 -2.36
CA LEU A 378 19.76 5.38 -2.02
C LEU A 378 18.28 5.80 -1.95
N ASN A 379 17.92 6.50 -0.88
CA ASN A 379 16.62 7.13 -0.70
C ASN A 379 16.83 8.59 -0.26
N ALA A 380 16.60 9.53 -1.17
CA ALA A 380 16.89 10.95 -1.01
C ALA A 380 15.95 11.61 0.02
N GLU A 381 14.66 11.28 0.00
CA GLU A 381 13.67 11.83 0.94
C GLU A 381 14.04 11.46 2.38
N ARG A 382 14.25 10.16 2.65
CA ARG A 382 14.63 9.69 3.99
C ARG A 382 15.97 10.25 4.44
N ALA A 383 16.90 10.47 3.51
CA ALA A 383 18.21 11.04 3.83
C ALA A 383 18.09 12.52 4.21
N ALA A 384 17.35 13.33 3.44
CA ALA A 384 17.09 14.73 3.73
C ALA A 384 16.31 14.92 5.05
N CYS A 385 15.41 13.97 5.34
CA CYS A 385 14.58 13.97 6.53
C CYS A 385 15.20 13.29 7.75
N HIS A 386 16.43 12.76 7.65
CA HIS A 386 17.09 12.08 8.76
C HIS A 386 17.30 13.04 9.95
N LEU A 387 17.13 12.55 11.18
CA LEU A 387 17.19 13.36 12.42
C LEU A 387 18.44 14.23 12.53
N LEU A 388 19.61 13.72 12.11
CA LEU A 388 20.85 14.48 12.11
C LEU A 388 20.87 15.66 11.12
N VAL A 389 20.08 15.62 10.05
CA VAL A 389 19.94 16.71 9.07
C VAL A 389 19.08 17.82 9.64
N GLY A 390 18.04 17.48 10.41
CA GLY A 390 17.26 18.45 11.19
C GLY A 390 16.17 19.18 10.40
N LEU A 391 15.68 18.58 9.31
CA LEU A 391 14.54 19.10 8.55
C LEU A 391 13.18 18.83 9.25
N ASN A 392 13.16 17.98 10.30
CA ASN A 392 11.97 17.58 11.08
C ASN A 392 10.76 17.16 10.22
N CYS A 393 11.00 16.28 9.24
CA CYS A 393 9.91 15.74 8.44
C CYS A 393 9.06 14.78 9.27
N VAL A 394 7.74 14.86 9.11
CA VAL A 394 6.86 13.71 9.36
C VAL A 394 7.00 12.79 8.15
N ILE A 395 7.99 11.90 8.19
CA ILE A 395 8.04 10.76 7.27
C ILE A 395 7.03 9.76 7.82
N ALA A 396 6.16 9.22 6.98
CA ALA A 396 5.40 8.05 7.37
C ALA A 396 6.36 6.99 7.92
N SER A 397 6.10 6.55 9.15
CA SER A 397 7.03 5.79 9.99
C SER A 397 7.59 4.56 9.28
N SER A 398 8.81 4.17 9.67
CA SER A 398 9.51 2.91 9.33
C SER A 398 8.82 1.64 9.86
N LEU A 399 7.50 1.59 9.86
CA LEU A 399 6.76 0.39 10.17
C LEU A 399 6.99 -0.62 9.05
N SER A 400 7.00 -1.90 9.43
CA SER A 400 7.04 -3.01 8.47
C SER A 400 5.88 -2.82 7.48
N PRO A 401 6.05 -3.08 6.16
CA PRO A 401 4.96 -3.01 5.19
C PRO A 401 3.82 -3.99 5.47
N GLY A 402 3.88 -4.76 6.56
CA GLY A 402 2.99 -5.86 6.88
C GLY A 402 3.46 -7.17 6.27
N PRO A 403 2.69 -8.26 6.45
CA PRO A 403 3.05 -9.59 5.98
C PRO A 403 3.37 -9.59 4.49
N GLN A 404 4.47 -10.25 4.12
CA GLN A 404 4.90 -10.33 2.73
C GLN A 404 4.58 -11.70 2.15
N PRO A 405 4.07 -11.78 0.90
CA PRO A 405 3.88 -13.05 0.24
C PRO A 405 5.24 -13.69 -0.03
N GLY A 406 5.22 -15.00 -0.28
CA GLY A 406 6.40 -15.76 -0.70
C GLY A 406 7.04 -15.22 -2.00
N PRO A 407 8.18 -15.80 -2.39
CA PRO A 407 8.99 -15.28 -3.50
C PRO A 407 8.41 -15.58 -4.88
N ASN A 408 7.39 -16.43 -5.02
CA ASN A 408 6.87 -16.85 -6.32
C ASN A 408 5.64 -16.02 -6.72
N VAL A 409 5.49 -15.75 -8.02
CA VAL A 409 4.27 -15.14 -8.57
C VAL A 409 3.04 -15.96 -8.18
N GLY A 410 2.00 -15.28 -7.68
CA GLY A 410 0.79 -15.91 -7.16
C GLY A 410 0.87 -16.37 -5.70
N ASP A 411 2.03 -16.24 -5.03
CA ASP A 411 2.11 -16.37 -3.59
C ASP A 411 1.26 -15.29 -2.93
N THR A 412 0.48 -15.68 -1.93
CA THR A 412 -0.50 -14.81 -1.27
C THR A 412 -0.28 -14.79 0.23
N VAL A 413 -0.51 -13.64 0.85
CA VAL A 413 -0.62 -13.53 2.30
C VAL A 413 -1.79 -12.61 2.65
N SER A 414 -2.60 -13.01 3.61
CA SER A 414 -3.69 -12.17 4.11
C SER A 414 -3.15 -11.06 5.00
N ILE A 415 -3.72 -9.86 4.91
CA ILE A 415 -3.55 -8.83 5.91
C ILE A 415 -4.46 -9.21 7.09
N PRO A 416 -3.92 -9.51 8.29
CA PRO A 416 -4.73 -9.97 9.41
C PRO A 416 -5.71 -8.86 9.77
N MET A 417 -7.01 -9.09 9.66
CA MET A 417 -8.03 -8.12 10.02
C MET A 417 -9.34 -8.85 10.28
N LEU A 418 -10.23 -8.25 11.07
CA LEU A 418 -11.58 -8.80 11.21
C LEU A 418 -12.33 -8.55 9.90
N SER A 419 -12.75 -9.62 9.22
CA SER A 419 -13.42 -9.55 7.92
C SER A 419 -14.36 -10.73 7.69
N GLY A 420 -15.38 -10.56 6.84
CA GLY A 420 -16.26 -11.67 6.52
C GLY A 420 -17.59 -11.25 5.90
N ARG A 421 -18.10 -12.09 4.99
CA ARG A 421 -19.48 -12.00 4.51
C ARG A 421 -19.96 -13.40 4.11
N ILE A 422 -21.00 -13.92 4.77
CA ILE A 422 -21.67 -15.13 4.29
C ILE A 422 -22.68 -14.73 3.21
N GLN A 423 -22.46 -15.19 1.97
CA GLN A 423 -23.46 -15.09 0.91
C GLN A 423 -24.65 -16.03 1.25
N GLY A 424 -25.85 -15.47 1.45
CA GLY A 424 -27.09 -16.26 1.47
C GLY A 424 -28.12 -15.95 2.57
N ILE A 425 -27.78 -15.16 3.59
CA ILE A 425 -28.71 -14.85 4.71
C ILE A 425 -29.45 -13.52 4.63
N GLY A 426 -29.17 -12.70 3.61
CA GLY A 426 -29.74 -11.34 3.52
C GLY A 426 -29.35 -10.44 4.70
N MET A 427 -28.38 -10.85 5.52
CA MET A 427 -27.85 -10.15 6.69
C MET A 427 -26.32 -10.14 6.60
N GLU A 428 -25.71 -8.98 6.77
CA GLU A 428 -24.26 -8.79 6.66
C GLU A 428 -23.64 -9.11 8.03
N MET A 429 -22.89 -10.22 8.09
CA MET A 429 -22.16 -10.65 9.29
C MET A 429 -20.68 -10.93 8.95
N ASP A 430 -19.76 -10.30 9.66
CA ASP A 430 -18.30 -10.36 9.63
C ASP A 430 -17.82 -11.13 10.87
N VAL A 431 -18.31 -10.77 12.06
CA VAL A 431 -17.96 -11.37 13.36
C VAL A 431 -19.16 -12.05 13.98
N THR A 432 -19.01 -13.32 14.35
CA THR A 432 -20.12 -14.20 14.76
C THR A 432 -20.03 -14.66 16.22
N GLY A 433 -18.90 -14.43 16.89
CA GLY A 433 -18.74 -14.76 18.29
C GLY A 433 -17.43 -14.22 18.88
N VAL A 434 -17.45 -14.03 20.20
CA VAL A 434 -16.30 -13.49 20.94
C VAL A 434 -16.15 -14.18 22.29
N ALA A 435 -14.92 -14.49 22.66
CA ALA A 435 -14.52 -15.02 23.97
C ALA A 435 -13.31 -14.25 24.51
N VAL A 436 -13.24 -14.06 25.82
CA VAL A 436 -12.10 -13.40 26.48
C VAL A 436 -11.04 -14.45 26.80
N ALA A 437 -9.80 -14.23 26.35
CA ALA A 437 -8.69 -15.12 26.67
C ALA A 437 -8.41 -15.16 28.18
N ALA A 438 -7.84 -16.27 28.66
CA ALA A 438 -7.57 -16.47 30.09
C ALA A 438 -6.64 -15.39 30.69
N ASP A 439 -5.80 -14.75 29.87
CA ASP A 439 -4.94 -13.64 30.27
C ASP A 439 -5.67 -12.30 30.46
N GLY A 440 -6.90 -12.17 29.97
CA GLY A 440 -7.69 -10.92 30.01
C GLY A 440 -7.14 -9.80 29.12
N THR A 441 -6.11 -10.05 28.32
CA THR A 441 -5.45 -9.06 27.44
C THR A 441 -5.90 -9.18 25.98
N SER A 442 -6.46 -10.32 25.60
CA SER A 442 -6.89 -10.59 24.23
C SER A 442 -8.30 -11.19 24.17
N ALA A 443 -9.00 -10.95 23.06
CA ALA A 443 -10.22 -11.67 22.69
C ALA A 443 -9.93 -12.68 21.58
N ILE A 444 -10.59 -13.83 21.66
CA ILE A 444 -10.68 -14.83 20.60
C ILE A 444 -11.99 -14.62 19.86
N VAL A 445 -11.88 -14.43 18.55
CA VAL A 445 -12.95 -13.92 17.70
C VAL A 445 -13.24 -14.94 16.62
N ALA A 446 -14.49 -15.35 16.52
CA ALA A 446 -15.01 -16.20 15.46
C ALA A 446 -15.56 -15.32 14.34
N GLU A 447 -15.15 -15.60 13.11
CA GLU A 447 -15.54 -14.82 11.94
C GLU A 447 -16.41 -15.62 10.98
N SER A 448 -17.22 -14.91 10.20
CA SER A 448 -18.11 -15.49 9.20
C SER A 448 -17.35 -16.00 7.97
N SER A 449 -16.13 -15.49 7.75
CA SER A 449 -15.12 -16.04 6.83
C SER A 449 -14.68 -17.44 7.23
N GLY A 450 -14.90 -17.80 8.50
CA GLY A 450 -14.48 -19.05 9.12
C GLY A 450 -13.04 -19.03 9.61
N GLU A 451 -12.41 -17.85 9.59
CA GLU A 451 -11.20 -17.57 10.33
C GLU A 451 -11.49 -17.42 11.83
N LEU A 452 -10.53 -17.86 12.62
CA LEU A 452 -10.45 -17.59 14.04
C LEU A 452 -9.31 -16.59 14.27
N SER A 453 -9.62 -15.45 14.86
CA SER A 453 -8.67 -14.37 15.09
C SER A 453 -8.46 -14.08 16.57
N ARG A 454 -7.29 -13.52 16.88
CA ARG A 454 -6.97 -12.94 18.19
C ARG A 454 -6.92 -11.43 18.05
N VAL A 455 -7.60 -10.72 18.93
CA VAL A 455 -7.59 -9.25 19.02
C VAL A 455 -6.96 -8.83 20.33
N ASN A 456 -5.94 -7.99 20.27
CA ASN A 456 -5.38 -7.36 21.46
C ASN A 456 -6.33 -6.27 21.97
N LEU A 457 -6.81 -6.39 23.21
CA LEU A 457 -7.85 -5.50 23.76
C LEU A 457 -7.33 -4.10 24.12
N GLN A 458 -6.01 -3.88 24.09
CA GLN A 458 -5.39 -2.58 24.33
C GLN A 458 -5.06 -1.85 23.01
N THR A 459 -4.56 -2.57 22.02
CA THR A 459 -4.06 -1.97 20.77
C THR A 459 -5.02 -2.11 19.58
N GLY A 460 -6.02 -3.00 19.67
CA GLY A 460 -6.89 -3.37 18.55
C GLY A 460 -6.18 -4.22 17.48
N GLN A 461 -4.92 -4.60 17.69
CA GLN A 461 -4.15 -5.40 16.75
C GLN A 461 -4.81 -6.76 16.54
N VAL A 462 -4.91 -7.17 15.27
CA VAL A 462 -5.51 -8.44 14.86
C VAL A 462 -4.40 -9.41 14.42
N THR A 463 -4.53 -10.67 14.80
CA THR A 463 -3.71 -11.77 14.28
C THR A 463 -4.58 -12.98 13.99
N THR A 464 -4.49 -13.54 12.79
CA THR A 464 -5.16 -14.79 12.43
C THR A 464 -4.53 -15.96 13.19
N ILE A 465 -5.37 -16.79 13.84
CA ILE A 465 -4.94 -18.04 14.50
C ILE A 465 -5.02 -19.20 13.51
N ALA A 466 -6.17 -19.36 12.86
CA ALA A 466 -6.41 -20.45 11.91
C ALA A 466 -7.60 -20.15 11.00
N LEU A 467 -7.55 -20.62 9.76
CA LEU A 467 -8.75 -20.83 8.93
C LEU A 467 -9.36 -22.19 9.30
N VAL A 468 -10.52 -22.19 9.94
CA VAL A 468 -11.16 -23.42 10.45
C VAL A 468 -11.97 -24.13 9.37
N THR A 469 -12.71 -23.36 8.57
CA THR A 469 -13.55 -23.81 7.45
C THR A 469 -13.92 -22.60 6.60
N PRO A 470 -14.12 -22.71 5.28
CA PRO A 470 -14.58 -21.57 4.47
C PRO A 470 -16.06 -21.20 4.66
N ASN A 471 -16.83 -22.01 5.40
CA ASN A 471 -18.28 -21.83 5.57
C ASN A 471 -18.68 -21.07 6.85
N GLY A 472 -17.75 -20.34 7.46
CA GLY A 472 -17.98 -19.60 8.70
C GLY A 472 -17.91 -20.46 9.97
N ILE A 473 -17.57 -19.79 11.07
CA ILE A 473 -17.59 -20.34 12.43
C ILE A 473 -18.41 -19.45 13.35
N ALA A 474 -18.77 -19.92 14.55
CA ALA A 474 -19.42 -19.11 15.58
C ALA A 474 -19.16 -19.65 17.00
N SER A 475 -19.56 -18.85 17.99
CA SER A 475 -19.65 -19.24 19.41
C SER A 475 -18.37 -19.87 19.96
N PRO A 476 -17.23 -19.14 19.95
CA PRO A 476 -15.96 -19.65 20.46
C PRO A 476 -16.05 -19.85 21.98
N VAL A 477 -15.66 -21.04 22.46
CA VAL A 477 -15.60 -21.36 23.89
C VAL A 477 -14.22 -21.91 24.24
N ILE A 478 -13.50 -21.20 25.10
CA ILE A 478 -12.15 -21.56 25.50
C ILE A 478 -12.21 -22.70 26.52
N GLU A 479 -11.43 -23.76 26.28
CA GLU A 479 -11.36 -24.91 27.17
C GLU A 479 -10.47 -24.64 28.40
N PRO A 480 -10.65 -25.42 29.50
CA PRO A 480 -9.81 -25.33 30.69
C PRO A 480 -8.33 -25.38 30.35
N GLY A 481 -7.56 -24.47 30.94
CA GLY A 481 -6.13 -24.30 30.64
C GLY A 481 -5.82 -23.27 29.55
N GLY A 482 -6.81 -22.77 28.80
CA GLY A 482 -6.68 -21.58 27.96
C GLY A 482 -5.89 -21.77 26.66
N ASN A 483 -5.55 -23.01 26.30
CA ASN A 483 -4.72 -23.32 25.12
C ASN A 483 -5.54 -23.73 23.90
N THR A 484 -6.80 -24.10 24.07
CA THR A 484 -7.67 -24.58 23.00
C THR A 484 -9.03 -23.91 23.07
N VAL A 485 -9.68 -23.79 21.92
CA VAL A 485 -11.03 -23.24 21.78
C VAL A 485 -11.89 -24.17 20.95
N LEU A 486 -13.14 -24.33 21.33
CA LEU A 486 -14.16 -25.02 20.57
C LEU A 486 -14.98 -24.01 19.78
N VAL A 487 -15.33 -24.35 18.53
CA VAL A 487 -16.15 -23.51 17.65
C VAL A 487 -17.17 -24.33 16.88
N ILE A 488 -18.35 -23.75 16.68
CA ILE A 488 -19.38 -24.32 15.79
C ILE A 488 -19.00 -23.97 14.35
N THR A 489 -19.06 -24.94 13.43
CA THR A 489 -18.83 -24.72 12.00
C THR A 489 -20.14 -24.62 11.22
N ALA A 490 -20.15 -23.83 10.14
CA ALA A 490 -21.33 -23.58 9.31
C ALA A 490 -22.58 -23.18 10.12
N PRO A 491 -22.51 -22.11 10.93
CA PRO A 491 -23.63 -21.68 11.76
C PRO A 491 -24.81 -21.18 10.92
N MET A 492 -26.00 -21.59 11.33
CA MET A 492 -27.34 -21.05 11.01
C MET A 492 -27.81 -20.78 9.57
N ALA A 493 -27.01 -20.93 8.50
CA ALA A 493 -27.56 -20.77 7.13
C ALA A 493 -26.69 -21.21 5.93
N GLY A 494 -25.48 -21.73 6.10
CA GLY A 494 -24.60 -22.04 4.97
C GLY A 494 -25.02 -23.21 4.07
N GLY A 495 -26.20 -23.81 4.28
CA GLY A 495 -26.65 -24.99 3.55
C GLY A 495 -25.82 -26.27 3.77
N GLY A 496 -24.76 -26.20 4.59
CA GLY A 496 -23.90 -27.33 4.97
C GLY A 496 -24.27 -27.93 6.32
N ALA A 497 -23.86 -29.17 6.55
CA ALA A 497 -24.03 -29.83 7.84
C ALA A 497 -23.11 -29.21 8.90
N SER A 498 -23.67 -28.75 10.02
CA SER A 498 -22.94 -28.07 11.08
C SER A 498 -22.20 -29.07 11.97
N GLY A 499 -20.99 -28.72 12.38
CA GLY A 499 -20.10 -29.55 13.19
C GLY A 499 -19.47 -28.78 14.36
N LEU A 500 -18.57 -29.47 15.07
CA LEU A 500 -17.79 -28.93 16.18
C LEU A 500 -16.31 -29.21 15.95
N LYS A 501 -15.50 -28.15 15.97
CA LYS A 501 -14.04 -28.25 15.83
C LYS A 501 -13.34 -27.64 17.04
N ARG A 502 -12.18 -28.17 17.35
CA ARG A 502 -11.23 -27.66 18.35
C ARG A 502 -10.07 -27.01 17.62
N VAL A 503 -9.63 -25.85 18.10
CA VAL A 503 -8.46 -25.14 17.58
C VAL A 503 -7.46 -24.92 18.70
N ASN A 504 -6.20 -25.24 18.45
CA ASN A 504 -5.11 -24.88 19.35
C ASN A 504 -4.75 -23.40 19.15
N LEU A 505 -4.86 -22.61 20.21
CA LEU A 505 -4.67 -21.15 20.19
C LEU A 505 -3.21 -20.72 20.05
N ILE A 506 -2.26 -21.66 20.13
CA ILE A 506 -0.81 -21.42 19.97
C ILE A 506 -0.34 -21.91 18.60
N THR A 507 -0.73 -23.12 18.19
CA THR A 507 -0.25 -23.74 16.94
C THR A 507 -1.16 -23.48 15.74
N GLY A 508 -2.41 -23.07 15.97
CA GLY A 508 -3.43 -22.97 14.93
C GLY A 508 -3.95 -24.34 14.45
N GLU A 509 -3.54 -25.44 15.08
CA GLU A 509 -3.96 -26.79 14.70
C GLU A 509 -5.47 -26.96 14.90
N VAL A 510 -6.17 -27.43 13.86
CA VAL A 510 -7.62 -27.66 13.86
C VAL A 510 -7.90 -29.16 13.94
N THR A 511 -8.61 -29.59 14.97
CA THR A 511 -9.06 -30.98 15.16
C THR A 511 -10.59 -31.03 15.05
N THR A 512 -11.12 -31.89 14.18
CA THR A 512 -12.57 -32.13 14.15
C THR A 512 -13.01 -33.02 15.31
N ILE A 513 -14.04 -32.60 16.05
CA ILE A 513 -14.73 -33.44 17.04
C ILE A 513 -15.93 -34.12 16.39
N ILE A 514 -16.75 -33.34 15.68
CA ILE A 514 -17.92 -33.81 14.94
C ILE A 514 -17.95 -33.08 13.60
N GLU A 515 -17.98 -33.83 12.50
CA GLU A 515 -18.13 -33.25 11.16
C GLU A 515 -19.58 -32.77 10.92
N GLN A 516 -20.58 -33.53 11.38
CA GLN A 516 -22.01 -33.28 11.13
C GLN A 516 -22.89 -33.75 12.31
N GLY A 517 -24.06 -33.12 12.52
CA GLY A 517 -25.05 -33.55 13.51
C GLY A 517 -25.48 -32.46 14.51
N ILE A 518 -24.96 -31.25 14.36
CA ILE A 518 -25.30 -30.07 15.17
C ILE A 518 -26.09 -29.09 14.29
N ASP A 519 -26.88 -29.58 13.34
CA ASP A 519 -27.45 -28.78 12.26
C ASP A 519 -28.10 -27.49 12.78
N ARG A 520 -27.62 -26.37 12.21
CA ARG A 520 -27.96 -25.00 12.63
C ARG A 520 -27.68 -24.72 14.11
N GLY A 521 -26.56 -25.20 14.62
CA GLY A 521 -26.04 -24.88 15.95
C GLY A 521 -25.92 -23.36 16.12
N ALA A 522 -26.33 -22.88 17.29
CA ALA A 522 -26.45 -21.45 17.57
C ALA A 522 -25.48 -21.00 18.68
N ALA A 523 -25.61 -21.57 19.88
CA ALA A 523 -24.69 -21.29 20.99
C ALA A 523 -24.04 -22.56 21.56
N LEU A 524 -22.80 -22.38 22.02
CA LEU A 524 -21.95 -23.38 22.63
C LEU A 524 -21.61 -22.95 24.06
N ALA A 525 -21.59 -23.89 25.00
CA ALA A 525 -21.06 -23.68 26.34
C ALA A 525 -20.36 -24.95 26.84
N LEU A 526 -19.36 -24.80 27.69
CA LEU A 526 -18.62 -25.94 28.24
C LEU A 526 -19.14 -26.30 29.64
N GLU A 527 -19.26 -27.60 29.93
CA GLU A 527 -19.56 -28.05 31.29
C GLU A 527 -18.28 -28.05 32.14
N SER A 528 -18.43 -27.89 33.47
CA SER A 528 -17.32 -27.66 34.40
C SER A 528 -16.24 -28.75 34.41
N GLY A 529 -16.55 -29.95 33.91
CA GLY A 529 -15.60 -31.06 33.79
C GLY A 529 -14.71 -31.00 32.55
N GLY A 530 -15.01 -30.14 31.56
CA GLY A 530 -14.25 -30.00 30.32
C GLY A 530 -14.28 -31.22 29.37
N THR A 531 -15.01 -32.27 29.71
CA THR A 531 -15.15 -33.50 28.90
C THR A 531 -16.39 -33.48 28.00
N THR A 532 -17.33 -32.58 28.29
CA THR A 532 -18.58 -32.42 27.57
C THR A 532 -18.88 -30.94 27.29
N ALA A 533 -19.53 -30.69 26.16
CA ALA A 533 -20.03 -29.37 25.78
C ALA A 533 -21.54 -29.43 25.52
N LEU A 534 -22.20 -28.31 25.79
CA LEU A 534 -23.62 -28.09 25.52
C LEU A 534 -23.76 -27.26 24.24
N VAL A 535 -24.69 -27.67 23.38
CA VAL A 535 -25.03 -26.92 22.17
C VAL A 535 -26.53 -26.75 22.07
N THR A 536 -26.94 -25.53 21.74
CA THR A 536 -28.31 -25.22 21.33
C THR A 536 -28.43 -25.29 19.81
N ARG A 537 -29.56 -25.80 19.33
CA ARG A 537 -29.94 -25.68 17.92
C ARG A 537 -30.90 -24.53 17.74
N SER A 538 -30.73 -23.80 16.64
CA SER A 538 -31.61 -22.69 16.32
C SER A 538 -33.04 -23.10 15.99
N GLU A 539 -33.33 -24.34 15.60
CA GLU A 539 -34.71 -24.84 15.40
C GLU A 539 -35.33 -25.42 16.68
N GLY A 540 -34.57 -25.40 17.78
CA GLY A 540 -34.96 -25.91 19.10
C GLY A 540 -34.15 -27.11 19.58
N GLY A 541 -34.04 -27.20 20.90
CA GLY A 541 -33.35 -28.26 21.61
C GLY A 541 -31.99 -27.87 22.20
N LEU A 542 -31.69 -28.49 23.34
CA LEU A 542 -30.41 -28.45 24.05
C LEU A 542 -29.81 -29.86 24.01
N PHE A 543 -28.56 -29.94 23.56
CA PHE A 543 -27.84 -31.20 23.36
C PHE A 543 -26.53 -31.18 24.13
N ARG A 544 -26.12 -32.34 24.64
CA ARG A 544 -24.80 -32.57 25.23
C ARG A 544 -23.95 -33.40 24.30
N ILE A 545 -22.72 -32.96 24.11
CA ILE A 545 -21.72 -33.57 23.25
C ILE A 545 -20.57 -34.07 24.11
N ASN A 546 -20.19 -35.33 23.97
CA ASN A 546 -18.94 -35.84 24.52
C ASN A 546 -17.77 -35.43 23.62
N LEU A 547 -16.80 -34.72 24.17
CA LEU A 547 -15.70 -34.11 23.41
C LEU A 547 -14.58 -35.09 23.02
N GLU A 548 -14.60 -36.30 23.58
CA GLU A 548 -13.66 -37.39 23.23
C GLU A 548 -14.25 -38.28 22.14
N THR A 549 -15.53 -38.63 22.24
CA THR A 549 -16.19 -39.59 21.33
C THR A 549 -17.04 -38.96 20.25
N GLY A 550 -17.37 -37.67 20.38
CA GLY A 550 -18.33 -36.98 19.50
C GLY A 550 -19.79 -37.42 19.69
N ALA A 551 -20.10 -38.24 20.71
CA ALA A 551 -21.45 -38.71 20.96
C ALA A 551 -22.39 -37.55 21.39
N ILE A 552 -23.58 -37.48 20.77
CA ILE A 552 -24.59 -36.45 21.03
C ILE A 552 -25.76 -37.06 21.81
N SER A 553 -26.20 -36.39 22.87
CA SER A 553 -27.39 -36.76 23.66
C SER A 553 -28.33 -35.56 23.82
N VAL A 554 -29.63 -35.80 23.81
CA VAL A 554 -30.65 -34.76 23.99
C VAL A 554 -30.84 -34.51 25.48
N ILE A 555 -30.87 -33.25 25.90
CA ILE A 555 -31.21 -32.84 27.28
C ILE A 555 -32.64 -32.32 27.33
N SER A 556 -32.96 -31.33 26.51
CA SER A 556 -34.26 -30.65 26.55
C SER A 556 -34.72 -30.29 25.14
N GLY A 557 -36.03 -30.14 24.96
CA GLY A 557 -36.62 -29.62 23.73
C GLY A 557 -36.47 -28.10 23.57
N ILE A 558 -36.03 -27.39 24.61
CA ILE A 558 -35.81 -25.94 24.57
C ILE A 558 -34.44 -25.64 23.99
N GLY A 559 -34.39 -24.80 22.95
CA GLY A 559 -33.17 -24.25 22.36
C GLY A 559 -33.22 -22.72 22.34
N GLY A 560 -32.21 -22.12 21.70
CA GLY A 560 -32.06 -20.67 21.68
C GLY A 560 -30.78 -20.24 20.98
N LEU A 561 -30.51 -18.93 20.99
CA LEU A 561 -29.34 -18.34 20.33
C LEU A 561 -28.18 -18.05 21.30
N GLY A 562 -28.43 -18.14 22.60
CA GLY A 562 -27.47 -17.86 23.66
C GLY A 562 -27.57 -18.92 24.76
N LEU A 563 -26.43 -19.27 25.33
CA LEU A 563 -26.30 -20.35 26.30
C LEU A 563 -25.23 -20.01 27.35
N ALA A 564 -25.56 -20.14 28.64
CA ALA A 564 -24.60 -20.00 29.73
C ALA A 564 -24.86 -21.03 30.83
N VAL A 565 -23.82 -21.69 31.33
CA VAL A 565 -23.94 -22.68 32.42
C VAL A 565 -23.84 -21.96 33.77
N GLU A 566 -24.79 -22.21 34.68
CA GLU A 566 -24.78 -21.61 36.01
C GLU A 566 -23.72 -22.27 36.92
N ALA A 567 -23.29 -21.53 37.94
CA ALA A 567 -22.32 -22.03 38.91
C ALA A 567 -22.80 -23.34 39.54
N GLY A 568 -21.91 -24.34 39.61
CA GLY A 568 -22.23 -25.69 40.07
C GLY A 568 -22.66 -26.67 38.97
N GLY A 569 -22.88 -26.21 37.73
CA GLY A 569 -23.01 -27.07 36.55
C GLY A 569 -24.28 -27.92 36.48
N GLN A 570 -25.28 -27.64 37.31
CA GLN A 570 -26.55 -28.38 37.32
C GLN A 570 -27.61 -27.78 36.41
N THR A 571 -27.52 -26.48 36.12
CA THR A 571 -28.49 -25.73 35.34
C THR A 571 -27.81 -24.86 34.29
N ALA A 572 -28.53 -24.55 33.21
CA ALA A 572 -28.09 -23.61 32.18
C ALA A 572 -29.19 -22.60 31.84
N LEU A 573 -28.76 -21.38 31.50
CA LEU A 573 -29.60 -20.31 30.99
C LEU A 573 -29.60 -20.33 29.46
N ILE A 574 -30.79 -20.21 28.87
CA ILE A 574 -31.00 -20.17 27.42
C ILE A 574 -31.72 -18.88 27.05
N ALA A 575 -31.12 -18.13 26.13
CA ALA A 575 -31.78 -17.02 25.44
C ALA A 575 -32.70 -17.59 24.34
N ALA A 576 -33.95 -17.87 24.69
CA ALA A 576 -34.94 -18.47 23.81
C ALA A 576 -35.57 -17.41 22.88
N GLY A 577 -34.78 -16.99 21.88
CA GLY A 577 -35.16 -16.04 20.84
C GLY A 577 -35.80 -16.68 19.59
N PHE A 578 -35.84 -15.90 18.50
CA PHE A 578 -36.41 -16.32 17.22
C PHE A 578 -35.75 -17.64 16.72
N PHE A 579 -36.58 -18.54 16.18
CA PHE A 579 -36.29 -19.92 15.75
C PHE A 579 -36.20 -21.03 16.84
N GLY A 580 -35.77 -20.78 18.10
CA GLY A 580 -35.33 -21.88 19.00
C GLY A 580 -36.25 -22.33 20.14
N GLY A 581 -37.32 -21.61 20.48
CA GLY A 581 -38.14 -21.90 21.67
C GLY A 581 -39.36 -22.81 21.45
N GLY A 582 -39.63 -23.22 20.22
CA GLY A 582 -41.01 -23.51 19.80
C GLY A 582 -41.91 -22.26 19.94
N ILE A 583 -43.11 -22.29 19.35
CA ILE A 583 -44.05 -21.15 19.35
C ILE A 583 -44.46 -20.67 20.76
N THR A 584 -44.21 -21.45 21.81
CA THR A 584 -44.71 -21.21 23.17
C THR A 584 -43.76 -20.42 24.08
N PHE A 585 -42.44 -20.46 23.84
CA PHE A 585 -41.44 -19.81 24.71
C PHE A 585 -40.53 -18.80 24.01
N ASN A 586 -40.84 -18.47 22.75
CA ASN A 586 -40.22 -17.35 22.05
C ASN A 586 -40.29 -16.11 22.95
N CYS A 587 -39.17 -15.39 23.10
CA CYS A 587 -39.02 -14.18 23.92
C CYS A 587 -38.65 -14.33 25.39
N ASN A 588 -38.12 -15.48 25.84
CA ASN A 588 -37.79 -15.68 27.26
C ASN A 588 -36.31 -15.95 27.50
N LEU A 589 -35.85 -15.55 28.69
CA LEU A 589 -34.71 -16.19 29.33
C LEU A 589 -35.24 -17.41 30.10
N VAL A 590 -34.72 -18.60 29.79
CA VAL A 590 -35.19 -19.87 30.36
C VAL A 590 -34.06 -20.56 31.09
N ARG A 591 -34.33 -21.11 32.28
CA ARG A 591 -33.41 -22.00 32.99
C ARG A 591 -33.77 -23.46 32.70
N VAL A 592 -32.79 -24.28 32.38
CA VAL A 592 -32.93 -25.71 32.12
C VAL A 592 -32.09 -26.50 33.12
N ASP A 593 -32.68 -27.53 33.72
CA ASP A 593 -31.96 -28.55 34.50
C ASP A 593 -31.23 -29.50 33.55
N LEU A 594 -29.91 -29.62 33.72
CA LEU A 594 -29.04 -30.36 32.81
C LEU A 594 -29.07 -31.88 33.02
N VAL A 595 -29.76 -32.35 34.05
CA VAL A 595 -29.95 -33.76 34.39
C VAL A 595 -31.34 -34.23 33.99
N THR A 596 -32.39 -33.49 34.37
CA THR A 596 -33.78 -33.89 34.09
C THR A 596 -34.29 -33.37 32.75
N GLY A 597 -33.71 -32.29 32.23
CA GLY A 597 -34.20 -31.60 31.03
C GLY A 597 -35.40 -30.67 31.28
N ASP A 598 -35.87 -30.60 32.54
CA ASP A 598 -36.95 -29.71 32.95
C ASP A 598 -36.53 -28.25 32.80
N PHE A 599 -37.49 -27.38 32.52
CA PHE A 599 -37.19 -25.97 32.27
C PHE A 599 -38.18 -25.02 32.95
N THR A 600 -37.70 -23.83 33.28
CA THR A 600 -38.45 -22.77 33.96
C THR A 600 -38.19 -21.41 33.29
N PRO A 601 -39.22 -20.70 32.77
CA PRO A 601 -39.07 -19.33 32.31
C PRO A 601 -38.69 -18.40 33.48
N ILE A 602 -37.66 -17.56 33.31
CA ILE A 602 -37.22 -16.58 34.30
C ILE A 602 -37.86 -15.21 34.02
N ALA A 603 -37.72 -14.74 32.77
CA ALA A 603 -38.14 -13.40 32.39
C ALA A 603 -38.49 -13.33 30.91
N SER A 604 -39.48 -12.48 30.57
CA SER A 604 -39.79 -12.13 29.18
C SER A 604 -39.00 -10.89 28.76
N VAL A 605 -38.28 -11.00 27.64
CA VAL A 605 -37.27 -10.00 27.21
C VAL A 605 -37.70 -9.23 25.95
N CYS A 606 -38.70 -9.70 25.20
CA CYS A 606 -39.11 -9.05 23.93
C CYS A 606 -39.81 -7.70 24.07
N LEU A 607 -40.31 -7.33 25.25
CA LEU A 607 -40.92 -6.02 25.48
C LEU A 607 -39.90 -4.87 25.48
N LEU A 608 -38.62 -5.17 25.22
CA LEU A 608 -37.48 -4.28 25.41
C LEU A 608 -36.76 -3.88 24.11
N GLY A 609 -37.28 -4.25 22.93
CA GLY A 609 -36.72 -3.83 21.63
C GLY A 609 -36.30 -4.97 20.68
N GLY A 610 -36.49 -6.24 21.05
CA GLY A 610 -36.34 -7.40 20.17
C GLY A 610 -36.10 -8.73 20.88
N HIS A 611 -35.69 -9.77 20.17
CA HIS A 611 -35.53 -11.13 20.70
C HIS A 611 -34.20 -11.30 21.46
N PRO A 612 -34.17 -12.05 22.58
CA PRO A 612 -32.93 -12.34 23.27
C PRO A 612 -32.03 -13.23 22.39
N VAL A 613 -30.78 -12.80 22.19
CA VAL A 613 -29.80 -13.49 21.33
C VAL A 613 -28.65 -14.07 22.15
N SER A 614 -28.13 -13.33 23.13
CA SER A 614 -26.99 -13.78 23.92
C SER A 614 -27.21 -13.53 25.41
N VAL A 615 -26.58 -14.37 26.25
CA VAL A 615 -26.65 -14.31 27.71
C VAL A 615 -25.26 -14.54 28.29
N ALA A 616 -24.88 -13.74 29.29
CA ALA A 616 -23.72 -14.00 30.13
C ALA A 616 -24.05 -13.73 31.60
N ILE A 617 -23.59 -14.62 32.48
CA ILE A 617 -23.85 -14.55 33.92
C ILE A 617 -22.85 -13.57 34.54
N GLU A 618 -23.33 -12.61 35.33
CA GLU A 618 -22.47 -11.64 36.02
C GLU A 618 -21.76 -12.29 37.23
N SER A 619 -20.68 -11.64 37.68
CA SER A 619 -19.92 -12.10 38.85
C SER A 619 -20.84 -12.21 40.07
N GLY A 620 -20.83 -13.37 40.74
CA GLY A 620 -21.72 -13.71 41.85
C GLY A 620 -22.94 -14.55 41.50
N GLY A 621 -23.33 -14.63 40.22
CA GLY A 621 -24.36 -15.57 39.74
C GLY A 621 -25.81 -15.21 40.06
N GLU A 622 -26.08 -14.04 40.67
CA GLU A 622 -27.44 -13.59 41.00
C GLU A 622 -28.14 -12.91 39.81
N THR A 623 -27.37 -12.38 38.87
CA THR A 623 -27.85 -11.63 37.70
C THR A 623 -27.17 -12.10 36.43
N ALA A 624 -27.84 -11.91 35.29
CA ALA A 624 -27.28 -12.14 33.97
C ALA A 624 -27.52 -10.95 33.06
N LEU A 625 -26.55 -10.67 32.19
CA LEU A 625 -26.73 -9.78 31.06
C LEU A 625 -27.35 -10.55 29.91
N VAL A 626 -28.35 -9.95 29.28
CA VAL A 626 -29.03 -10.46 28.09
C VAL A 626 -28.99 -9.38 27.02
N ALA A 627 -28.45 -9.70 25.84
CA ALA A 627 -28.50 -8.83 24.68
C ALA A 627 -29.63 -9.27 23.75
N THR A 628 -30.38 -8.30 23.24
CA THR A 628 -31.44 -8.53 22.25
C THR A 628 -31.03 -8.01 20.89
N ASN A 629 -31.58 -8.60 19.82
CA ASN A 629 -31.52 -7.97 18.50
C ASN A 629 -32.49 -6.79 18.39
N GLY A 630 -32.34 -5.97 17.35
CA GLY A 630 -33.41 -5.09 16.87
C GLY A 630 -34.45 -5.87 16.06
N GLN A 631 -35.72 -5.46 16.05
CA GLN A 631 -36.73 -6.12 15.21
C GLN A 631 -36.33 -6.03 13.72
N LEU A 632 -36.23 -7.20 13.07
CA LEU A 632 -35.85 -7.38 11.66
C LEU A 632 -36.72 -6.63 10.63
N LEU A 633 -37.75 -5.87 11.05
CA LEU A 633 -38.74 -5.26 10.16
C LEU A 633 -38.98 -3.75 10.30
N VAL A 634 -38.40 -3.06 11.30
CA VAL A 634 -38.49 -1.58 11.34
C VAL A 634 -37.47 -1.05 12.36
N GLY A 635 -36.43 -0.34 11.90
CA GLY A 635 -35.68 0.75 12.57
C GLY A 635 -35.30 0.70 14.07
N ASP A 636 -35.61 -0.34 14.83
CA ASP A 636 -35.52 -0.38 16.28
C ASP A 636 -34.17 -0.92 16.73
N SER A 637 -33.63 -0.31 17.78
CA SER A 637 -32.35 -0.71 18.40
C SER A 637 -32.58 -1.87 19.36
N GLY A 638 -31.69 -2.87 19.36
CA GLY A 638 -31.64 -3.89 20.41
C GLY A 638 -31.24 -3.27 21.76
N VAL A 639 -31.19 -4.07 22.83
CA VAL A 639 -30.77 -3.61 24.16
C VAL A 639 -29.83 -4.60 24.84
N ILE A 640 -29.02 -4.06 25.75
CA ILE A 640 -28.32 -4.84 26.77
C ILE A 640 -29.09 -4.64 28.07
N ALA A 641 -29.65 -5.72 28.61
CA ALA A 641 -30.46 -5.71 29.82
C ALA A 641 -29.88 -6.64 30.89
N ARG A 642 -30.02 -6.25 32.15
CA ARG A 642 -29.71 -7.06 33.32
C ARG A 642 -30.98 -7.75 33.81
N VAL A 643 -30.93 -9.07 33.98
CA VAL A 643 -32.01 -9.88 34.52
C VAL A 643 -31.59 -10.42 35.89
N ASN A 644 -32.41 -10.20 36.91
CA ASN A 644 -32.26 -10.88 38.19
C ASN A 644 -32.78 -12.32 38.06
N LEU A 645 -31.91 -13.29 38.34
CA LEU A 645 -32.14 -14.70 38.06
C LEU A 645 -33.07 -15.40 39.06
N GLN A 646 -33.38 -14.74 40.19
CA GLN A 646 -34.30 -15.21 41.22
C GLN A 646 -35.68 -14.57 41.08
N THR A 647 -35.75 -13.26 40.80
CA THR A 647 -37.01 -12.51 40.75
C THR A 647 -37.58 -12.35 39.34
N GLY A 648 -36.76 -12.56 38.30
CA GLY A 648 -37.13 -12.31 36.90
C GLY A 648 -37.20 -10.82 36.54
N THR A 649 -36.77 -9.92 37.43
CA THR A 649 -36.79 -8.48 37.18
C THR A 649 -35.79 -8.11 36.09
N VAL A 650 -36.22 -7.31 35.11
CA VAL A 650 -35.38 -6.87 33.99
C VAL A 650 -35.11 -5.37 34.05
N THR A 651 -33.85 -4.97 33.91
CA THR A 651 -33.39 -3.57 33.88
C THR A 651 -32.61 -3.32 32.60
N ILE A 652 -33.06 -2.39 31.75
CA ILE A 652 -32.31 -1.98 30.56
C ILE A 652 -31.09 -1.18 31.03
N LEU A 653 -29.90 -1.57 30.59
CA LEU A 653 -28.65 -0.91 30.92
C LEU A 653 -28.17 0.01 29.79
N SER A 654 -28.38 -0.40 28.54
CA SER A 654 -27.99 0.36 27.36
C SER A 654 -28.81 -0.04 26.15
N SER A 655 -29.00 0.90 25.22
CA SER A 655 -29.40 0.57 23.85
C SER A 655 -28.21 -0.02 23.06
N CYS A 656 -28.54 -0.82 22.07
CA CYS A 656 -27.65 -1.52 21.15
C CYS A 656 -28.11 -1.18 19.73
N GLN A 657 -27.71 -0.02 19.20
CA GLN A 657 -28.10 0.40 17.86
C GLN A 657 -27.45 -0.50 16.81
N GLY A 658 -28.21 -1.04 15.86
CA GLY A 658 -27.68 -1.89 14.79
C GLY A 658 -27.23 -3.30 15.23
N CYS A 659 -27.51 -3.71 16.47
CA CYS A 659 -27.18 -5.05 16.96
C CYS A 659 -28.13 -6.09 16.35
N SER A 660 -27.76 -6.60 15.18
CA SER A 660 -28.52 -7.66 14.50
C SER A 660 -28.30 -9.02 15.18
N TRP A 661 -27.06 -9.29 15.59
CA TRP A 661 -26.62 -10.57 16.17
C TRP A 661 -25.60 -10.36 17.31
N PRO A 662 -26.02 -9.77 18.44
CA PRO A 662 -25.10 -9.50 19.53
C PRO A 662 -24.70 -10.81 20.23
N HIS A 663 -23.39 -11.07 20.28
CA HIS A 663 -22.80 -12.05 21.18
C HIS A 663 -22.11 -11.30 22.32
N LEU A 664 -22.35 -11.67 23.57
CA LEU A 664 -21.78 -11.02 24.74
C LEU A 664 -21.06 -12.03 25.65
N THR A 665 -19.99 -11.59 26.29
CA THR A 665 -19.23 -12.39 27.25
C THR A 665 -18.65 -11.49 28.34
N MET A 666 -18.59 -11.98 29.58
CA MET A 666 -18.03 -11.20 30.70
C MET A 666 -16.50 -11.23 30.68
N GLU A 667 -15.88 -10.08 30.96
CA GLU A 667 -14.45 -10.05 31.27
C GLU A 667 -14.19 -10.60 32.68
N SER A 668 -12.99 -11.13 32.91
CA SER A 668 -12.61 -11.77 34.17
C SER A 668 -12.67 -10.85 35.39
N SER A 669 -12.63 -9.53 35.19
CA SER A 669 -12.82 -8.52 36.23
C SER A 669 -14.25 -8.49 36.79
N GLY A 670 -15.23 -8.95 36.01
CA GLY A 670 -16.67 -8.81 36.30
C GLY A 670 -17.21 -7.40 36.19
N GLN A 671 -16.39 -6.40 35.85
CA GLN A 671 -16.78 -4.98 35.76
C GLN A 671 -17.17 -4.56 34.33
N SER A 672 -16.89 -5.41 33.36
CA SER A 672 -17.15 -5.13 31.96
C SER A 672 -17.48 -6.42 31.19
N ALA A 673 -18.17 -6.25 30.07
CA ALA A 673 -18.48 -7.31 29.12
C ALA A 673 -17.96 -6.91 27.74
N LEU A 674 -17.44 -7.88 26.98
CA LEU A 674 -17.23 -7.70 25.55
C LEU A 674 -18.51 -8.08 24.83
N TYR A 675 -18.89 -7.32 23.82
CA TYR A 675 -19.96 -7.70 22.92
C TYR A 675 -19.70 -7.24 21.48
N ILE A 676 -20.39 -7.88 20.55
CA ILE A 676 -20.38 -7.50 19.12
C ILE A 676 -21.47 -6.45 18.90
N GLY A 677 -21.07 -5.23 18.51
CA GLY A 677 -21.99 -4.09 18.36
C GLY A 677 -21.87 -3.32 17.05
N ASP A 678 -22.82 -2.39 16.87
CA ASP A 678 -23.09 -1.56 15.68
C ASP A 678 -23.55 -2.32 14.42
N LEU A 679 -24.02 -1.58 13.41
CA LEU A 679 -24.43 -2.06 12.07
C LEU A 679 -23.35 -2.91 11.35
N ASN A 680 -22.17 -2.96 11.91
CA ASN A 680 -20.89 -3.25 11.28
C ASN A 680 -19.96 -4.11 12.15
N GLN A 681 -20.45 -4.65 13.27
CA GLN A 681 -19.83 -5.75 14.00
C GLN A 681 -18.42 -5.49 14.54
N SER A 682 -18.32 -4.39 15.28
CA SER A 682 -17.13 -4.08 16.07
C SER A 682 -17.11 -4.85 17.38
N ILE A 683 -15.92 -5.05 17.93
CA ILE A 683 -15.74 -5.55 19.30
C ILE A 683 -15.82 -4.35 20.23
N ILE A 684 -16.82 -4.34 21.09
CA ILE A 684 -17.09 -3.25 22.02
C ILE A 684 -16.94 -3.76 23.45
N ARG A 685 -16.25 -2.99 24.28
CA ARG A 685 -16.26 -3.16 25.73
C ARG A 685 -17.37 -2.32 26.32
N PHE A 686 -18.29 -2.97 27.02
CA PHE A 686 -19.33 -2.35 27.82
C PHE A 686 -18.93 -2.39 29.30
N ASP A 687 -18.73 -1.23 29.90
CA ASP A 687 -18.57 -1.11 31.35
C ASP A 687 -19.94 -1.23 32.01
N VAL A 688 -20.15 -2.29 32.79
CA VAL A 688 -21.47 -2.64 33.33
C VAL A 688 -21.84 -1.83 34.59
N ILE A 689 -20.89 -1.02 35.09
CA ILE A 689 -21.04 -0.15 36.26
C ILE A 689 -21.22 1.29 35.79
N ALA A 690 -20.31 1.78 34.95
CA ALA A 690 -20.34 3.14 34.39
C ALA A 690 -21.38 3.28 33.27
N LEU A 691 -21.84 2.16 32.69
CA LEU A 691 -22.77 2.11 31.56
C LEU A 691 -22.22 2.80 30.31
N THR A 692 -20.90 2.74 30.12
CA THR A 692 -20.18 3.33 28.99
C THR A 692 -19.70 2.26 28.02
N GLN A 693 -19.66 2.58 26.73
CA GLN A 693 -19.20 1.69 25.67
C GLN A 693 -17.90 2.22 25.07
N THR A 694 -16.96 1.32 24.71
CA THR A 694 -15.70 1.66 24.04
C THR A 694 -15.41 0.65 22.95
N THR A 695 -15.27 1.11 21.71
CA THR A 695 -14.90 0.26 20.58
C THR A 695 -13.41 -0.11 20.65
N LEU A 696 -13.11 -1.40 20.60
CA LEU A 696 -11.76 -1.94 20.71
C LEU A 696 -11.15 -2.31 19.35
N ALA A 697 -11.98 -2.82 18.44
CA ALA A 697 -11.59 -3.19 17.09
C ALA A 697 -12.79 -3.12 16.16
N HIS A 698 -12.56 -2.72 14.92
CA HIS A 698 -13.55 -2.71 13.86
C HIS A 698 -13.29 -3.84 12.86
N SER A 699 -14.35 -4.36 12.23
CA SER A 699 -14.22 -5.19 11.04
C SER A 699 -14.31 -4.37 9.76
N ASP A 700 -13.84 -4.96 8.66
CA ASP A 700 -14.10 -4.45 7.33
C ASP A 700 -14.28 -5.57 6.28
N SER A 701 -15.20 -5.35 5.33
CA SER A 701 -15.49 -6.25 4.22
C SER A 701 -15.35 -5.47 2.90
N PRO A 702 -14.09 -5.22 2.46
CA PRO A 702 -13.79 -4.21 1.45
C PRO A 702 -14.24 -4.64 0.05
N LYS A 703 -14.99 -3.75 -0.62
CA LYS A 703 -15.30 -3.85 -2.05
C LYS A 703 -14.22 -3.20 -2.92
N GLY A 704 -13.74 -2.03 -2.51
CA GLY A 704 -12.67 -1.31 -3.19
C GLY A 704 -11.48 -1.07 -2.27
N VAL A 705 -10.28 -1.00 -2.83
CA VAL A 705 -9.04 -0.79 -2.09
C VAL A 705 -8.10 0.12 -2.86
N VAL A 706 -7.44 1.05 -2.15
CA VAL A 706 -6.34 1.86 -2.66
C VAL A 706 -5.20 1.87 -1.67
N PHE A 707 -3.98 1.89 -2.19
CA PHE A 707 -2.78 1.98 -1.39
C PHE A 707 -2.47 3.44 -1.07
N VAL A 708 -2.20 3.74 0.20
CA VAL A 708 -1.68 5.06 0.55
C VAL A 708 -0.20 5.09 0.15
N PRO A 709 0.27 6.11 -0.61
CA PRO A 709 1.66 6.22 -1.06
C PRO A 709 2.72 6.15 0.05
N ASN A 710 2.29 6.27 1.31
CA ASN A 710 3.12 6.15 2.50
C ASN A 710 3.68 4.74 2.75
N GLY A 711 3.17 3.70 2.08
CA GLY A 711 3.72 2.35 2.17
C GLY A 711 3.07 1.45 3.23
N GLN A 712 2.16 1.98 4.04
CA GLN A 712 1.80 1.40 5.36
C GLN A 712 0.31 1.19 5.54
N GLU A 713 -0.50 1.89 4.75
CA GLU A 713 -1.94 1.95 4.95
C GLU A 713 -2.67 1.70 3.64
N ALA A 714 -3.85 1.14 3.75
CA ALA A 714 -4.82 1.09 2.66
C ALA A 714 -6.08 1.87 3.05
N ILE A 715 -6.72 2.50 2.07
CA ILE A 715 -8.07 3.03 2.22
C ILE A 715 -9.02 2.10 1.48
N THR A 716 -10.11 1.73 2.14
CA THR A 716 -11.12 0.83 1.61
C THR A 716 -12.49 1.47 1.60
N VAL A 717 -13.32 0.99 0.67
CA VAL A 717 -14.77 1.23 0.67
C VAL A 717 -15.48 -0.10 0.87
N ALA A 718 -16.44 -0.11 1.78
CA ALA A 718 -17.29 -1.26 2.08
C ALA A 718 -18.76 -0.81 2.13
N GLU A 719 -19.67 -1.74 1.84
CA GLU A 719 -21.11 -1.54 2.07
C GLU A 719 -21.51 -2.14 3.41
N THR A 720 -22.55 -1.56 3.99
CA THR A 720 -23.04 -1.88 5.33
C THR A 720 -24.55 -1.72 5.35
N GLY A 721 -25.28 -2.76 4.94
CA GLY A 721 -26.73 -2.66 4.73
C GLY A 721 -27.11 -1.56 3.74
N ASN A 722 -27.71 -0.46 4.21
CA ASN A 722 -28.11 0.69 3.39
C ASN A 722 -27.14 1.89 3.47
N SER A 723 -25.96 1.73 4.07
CA SER A 723 -24.90 2.75 4.16
C SER A 723 -23.58 2.28 3.58
N GLY A 724 -22.74 3.22 3.15
CA GLY A 724 -21.34 2.98 2.82
C GLY A 724 -20.46 3.19 4.03
N ARG A 725 -19.24 2.65 3.96
CA ARG A 725 -18.20 2.82 4.97
C ARG A 725 -16.86 3.04 4.28
N ILE A 726 -16.09 3.98 4.82
CA ILE A 726 -14.69 4.18 4.43
C ILE A 726 -13.80 3.91 5.61
N SER A 727 -12.82 3.03 5.41
CA SER A 727 -11.90 2.62 6.45
C SER A 727 -10.46 2.91 6.05
N ARG A 728 -9.62 3.19 7.04
CA ARG A 728 -8.17 3.11 6.96
C ARG A 728 -7.71 1.82 7.62
N ILE A 729 -6.85 1.08 6.94
CA ILE A 729 -6.33 -0.20 7.43
C ILE A 729 -4.81 -0.07 7.54
N ALA A 730 -4.27 -0.28 8.73
CA ALA A 730 -2.84 -0.40 8.95
C ALA A 730 -2.36 -1.79 8.54
N LEU A 731 -1.58 -1.88 7.47
CA LEU A 731 -1.21 -3.16 6.83
C LEU A 731 -0.34 -4.07 7.70
N SER A 732 0.34 -3.52 8.71
CA SER A 732 1.22 -4.26 9.62
C SER A 732 0.57 -4.79 10.88
N THR A 733 -0.51 -4.13 11.33
CA THR A 733 -1.19 -4.46 12.59
C THR A 733 -2.60 -4.97 12.39
N GLY A 734 -3.17 -4.79 11.20
CA GLY A 734 -4.56 -5.17 10.96
C GLY A 734 -5.60 -4.23 11.55
N VAL A 735 -5.16 -3.14 12.18
CA VAL A 735 -6.04 -2.20 12.85
C VAL A 735 -6.86 -1.46 11.80
N VAL A 736 -8.17 -1.55 11.94
CA VAL A 736 -9.16 -0.87 11.12
C VAL A 736 -9.66 0.38 11.85
N GLU A 737 -9.54 1.54 11.20
CA GLU A 737 -10.10 2.81 11.64
C GLU A 737 -11.22 3.23 10.69
N TRP A 738 -12.44 3.42 11.19
CA TRP A 738 -13.51 4.00 10.39
C TRP A 738 -13.33 5.51 10.24
N LEU A 739 -13.31 5.98 9.00
CA LEU A 739 -13.12 7.40 8.67
C LEU A 739 -14.44 8.11 8.40
N ALA A 740 -15.35 7.47 7.65
CA ALA A 740 -16.63 8.08 7.26
C ALA A 740 -17.71 7.03 6.94
N PHE A 741 -18.98 7.45 7.03
CA PHE A 741 -20.17 6.65 6.72
C PHE A 741 -21.05 7.33 5.67
N PRO A 742 -20.67 7.29 4.38
CA PRO A 742 -21.47 7.87 3.31
C PRO A 742 -22.72 7.02 3.00
N GLU A 743 -23.47 7.43 1.98
CA GLU A 743 -24.47 6.59 1.32
C GLU A 743 -23.80 5.34 0.69
N PRO A 744 -24.56 4.32 0.24
CA PRO A 744 -23.99 3.11 -0.34
C PRO A 744 -22.92 3.39 -1.41
N VAL A 745 -21.76 2.75 -1.26
CA VAL A 745 -20.60 2.88 -2.16
C VAL A 745 -20.72 1.89 -3.32
N THR A 746 -20.19 2.20 -4.51
CA THR A 746 -20.26 1.28 -5.65
C THR A 746 -18.99 0.46 -5.89
N GLY A 747 -17.97 0.65 -5.03
CA GLY A 747 -16.67 -0.05 -5.09
C GLY A 747 -15.55 0.75 -5.76
N GLY A 748 -15.87 1.79 -6.53
CA GLY A 748 -14.87 2.68 -7.12
C GLY A 748 -14.20 3.58 -6.09
N ILE A 749 -12.88 3.48 -5.97
CA ILE A 749 -12.06 4.31 -5.09
C ILE A 749 -10.68 4.57 -5.72
N THR A 750 -10.14 5.78 -5.50
CA THR A 750 -8.80 6.19 -5.90
C THR A 750 -8.25 7.19 -4.86
N ILE A 751 -6.96 7.52 -4.94
CA ILE A 751 -6.29 8.45 -4.01
C ILE A 751 -5.40 9.41 -4.81
N ASN A 752 -5.26 10.64 -4.33
CA ASN A 752 -4.29 11.57 -4.93
C ASN A 752 -2.84 11.14 -4.68
N LEU A 753 -1.93 11.66 -5.51
CA LEU A 753 -0.49 11.37 -5.41
C LEU A 753 0.10 11.71 -4.04
N ALA A 754 -0.44 12.72 -3.35
CA ALA A 754 0.00 13.13 -2.03
C ALA A 754 -0.44 12.15 -0.91
N GLY A 755 -1.40 11.25 -1.18
CA GLY A 755 -1.95 10.35 -0.18
C GLY A 755 -2.79 11.02 0.89
N THR A 756 -3.34 12.21 0.61
CA THR A 756 -4.09 13.03 1.59
C THR A 756 -5.59 13.02 1.35
N GLN A 757 -6.04 12.69 0.13
CA GLN A 757 -7.44 12.72 -0.27
C GLN A 757 -7.81 11.46 -1.02
N ALA A 758 -8.85 10.78 -0.53
CA ALA A 758 -9.47 9.66 -1.21
C ALA A 758 -10.72 10.13 -1.99
N PHE A 759 -10.93 9.56 -3.17
CA PHE A 759 -12.06 9.85 -4.03
C PHE A 759 -12.82 8.55 -4.28
N PHE A 760 -14.14 8.59 -4.19
CA PHE A 760 -14.94 7.37 -4.25
C PHE A 760 -16.34 7.65 -4.79
N SER A 761 -16.95 6.62 -5.36
CA SER A 761 -18.29 6.67 -5.94
C SER A 761 -19.34 6.13 -4.98
N THR A 762 -20.47 6.84 -4.87
CA THR A 762 -21.65 6.41 -4.09
C THR A 762 -22.92 6.45 -4.93
N TYR A 763 -23.99 5.86 -4.41
CA TYR A 763 -25.29 5.79 -5.05
C TYR A 763 -26.41 6.09 -4.07
N THR A 764 -27.35 6.95 -4.48
CA THR A 764 -28.47 7.41 -3.64
C THR A 764 -29.82 6.79 -4.01
N GLY A 765 -29.85 5.85 -4.96
CA GLY A 765 -31.11 5.36 -5.55
C GLY A 765 -31.59 6.19 -6.74
N SER A 766 -31.21 7.48 -6.82
CA SER A 766 -31.61 8.39 -7.91
C SER A 766 -30.45 8.90 -8.77
N ALA A 767 -29.23 8.93 -8.22
CA ALA A 767 -28.03 9.38 -8.93
C ALA A 767 -26.78 8.74 -8.32
N GLY A 768 -25.75 8.55 -9.16
CA GLY A 768 -24.40 8.27 -8.72
C GLY A 768 -23.68 9.56 -8.34
N LEU A 769 -22.91 9.54 -7.27
CA LEU A 769 -22.14 10.68 -6.77
C LEU A 769 -20.66 10.36 -6.80
N LEU A 770 -19.84 11.35 -7.14
CA LEU A 770 -18.40 11.33 -6.88
C LEU A 770 -18.15 12.16 -5.62
N LYS A 771 -17.54 11.54 -4.62
CA LYS A 771 -17.21 12.17 -3.34
C LYS A 771 -15.72 12.18 -3.09
N ARG A 772 -15.30 13.11 -2.25
CA ARG A 772 -13.93 13.25 -1.74
C ARG A 772 -13.95 13.19 -0.22
N LEU A 773 -12.98 12.46 0.34
CA LEU A 773 -12.69 12.38 1.76
C LEU A 773 -11.30 12.96 2.00
N ASP A 774 -11.21 13.95 2.88
CA ASP A 774 -9.94 14.39 3.42
C ASP A 774 -9.51 13.45 4.55
N LEU A 775 -8.35 12.81 4.38
CA LEU A 775 -7.90 11.76 5.29
C LEU A 775 -7.42 12.30 6.65
N THR A 776 -7.21 13.61 6.79
CA THR A 776 -6.77 14.24 8.04
C THR A 776 -7.97 14.72 8.86
N THR A 777 -8.87 15.45 8.22
CA THR A 777 -10.04 16.05 8.86
C THR A 777 -11.22 15.09 8.95
N LYS A 778 -11.22 14.02 8.14
CA LYS A 778 -12.34 13.08 7.96
C LYS A 778 -13.60 13.70 7.36
N GLU A 779 -13.49 14.92 6.81
CA GLU A 779 -14.61 15.58 6.14
C GLU A 779 -14.85 14.97 4.75
N VAL A 780 -16.13 14.80 4.41
CA VAL A 780 -16.58 14.29 3.12
C VAL A 780 -17.36 15.36 2.37
N ASP A 781 -16.96 15.63 1.14
CA ASP A 781 -17.65 16.54 0.23
C ASP A 781 -18.06 15.86 -1.10
N THR A 782 -19.18 16.32 -1.67
CA THR A 782 -19.65 15.84 -2.98
C THR A 782 -19.06 16.72 -4.08
N ILE A 783 -18.33 16.10 -5.00
CA ILE A 783 -17.72 16.79 -6.15
C ILE A 783 -18.72 16.92 -7.30
N ALA A 784 -19.38 15.83 -7.65
CA ALA A 784 -20.27 15.77 -8.81
C ALA A 784 -21.37 14.73 -8.62
N ALA A 785 -22.44 14.86 -9.40
CA ALA A 785 -23.54 13.91 -9.48
C ALA A 785 -23.86 13.57 -10.94
N SER A 786 -24.24 12.34 -11.21
CA SER A 786 -24.66 11.86 -12.53
C SER A 786 -25.92 11.00 -12.45
N PRO A 787 -26.95 11.26 -13.27
CA PRO A 787 -28.13 10.40 -13.34
C PRO A 787 -27.83 9.04 -13.98
N LEU A 788 -26.70 8.89 -14.67
CA LEU A 788 -26.27 7.63 -15.28
C LEU A 788 -25.63 6.65 -14.27
N GLY A 789 -25.49 7.06 -13.01
CA GLY A 789 -24.74 6.32 -12.00
C GLY A 789 -23.22 6.46 -12.18
N MET A 790 -22.46 6.04 -11.16
CA MET A 790 -20.99 6.02 -11.17
C MET A 790 -20.51 4.73 -10.51
N LEU A 791 -19.66 3.97 -11.20
CA LEU A 791 -19.11 2.70 -10.75
C LEU A 791 -17.61 2.84 -10.49
N GLY A 792 -16.76 2.37 -11.41
CA GLY A 792 -15.30 2.48 -11.35
C GLY A 792 -14.82 3.92 -11.57
N LEU A 793 -13.62 4.21 -11.05
CA LEU A 793 -13.06 5.56 -10.96
C LEU A 793 -11.55 5.53 -11.24
N ALA A 794 -11.06 6.48 -12.03
CA ALA A 794 -9.63 6.73 -12.23
C ALA A 794 -9.32 8.23 -12.15
N LEU A 795 -8.40 8.62 -11.27
CA LEU A 795 -8.01 10.02 -11.06
C LEU A 795 -6.89 10.43 -12.02
N TYR A 796 -7.01 11.61 -12.64
CA TYR A 796 -5.89 12.17 -13.38
C TYR A 796 -4.78 12.61 -12.41
N PRO A 797 -3.48 12.50 -12.78
CA PRO A 797 -2.36 12.84 -11.89
C PRO A 797 -2.42 14.24 -11.27
N ALA A 798 -3.00 15.21 -11.99
CA ALA A 798 -3.17 16.58 -11.51
C ALA A 798 -4.20 16.73 -10.37
N GLY A 799 -5.06 15.73 -10.15
CA GLY A 799 -6.08 15.74 -9.10
C GLY A 799 -7.26 16.69 -9.33
N THR A 800 -7.45 17.18 -10.56
CA THR A 800 -8.50 18.16 -10.91
C THR A 800 -9.69 17.56 -11.68
N SER A 801 -9.57 16.30 -12.09
CA SER A 801 -10.60 15.59 -12.85
C SER A 801 -10.43 14.09 -12.69
N ALA A 802 -11.48 13.34 -13.03
CA ALA A 802 -11.46 11.88 -13.05
C ALA A 802 -12.27 11.30 -14.20
N LEU A 803 -12.00 10.04 -14.53
CA LEU A 803 -12.85 9.22 -15.38
C LEU A 803 -13.69 8.29 -14.50
N VAL A 804 -14.97 8.13 -14.87
CA VAL A 804 -15.89 7.21 -14.19
C VAL A 804 -16.65 6.36 -15.21
N THR A 805 -16.76 5.06 -14.94
CA THR A 805 -17.69 4.19 -15.69
C THR A 805 -19.10 4.42 -15.16
N ALA A 806 -20.09 4.50 -16.06
CA ALA A 806 -21.48 4.72 -15.70
C ALA A 806 -22.23 3.39 -15.52
N ASN A 807 -23.31 3.42 -14.73
CA ASN A 807 -24.18 2.25 -14.51
C ASN A 807 -25.30 2.13 -15.55
N ASP A 808 -25.20 2.86 -16.66
CA ASP A 808 -26.15 2.79 -17.79
C ASP A 808 -25.83 1.64 -18.78
N GLY A 809 -24.79 0.88 -18.48
CA GLY A 809 -24.34 -0.27 -19.26
C GLY A 809 -23.50 0.07 -20.49
N LYS A 810 -23.16 1.34 -20.74
CA LYS A 810 -22.44 1.72 -21.98
C LYS A 810 -21.50 2.92 -21.90
N SER A 811 -21.62 3.78 -20.89
CA SER A 811 -20.92 5.07 -20.89
C SER A 811 -19.65 5.11 -20.06
N LEU A 812 -18.65 5.84 -20.56
CA LEU A 812 -17.53 6.38 -19.81
C LEU A 812 -17.71 7.90 -19.71
N LEU A 813 -17.61 8.44 -18.50
CA LEU A 813 -17.78 9.87 -18.23
C LEU A 813 -16.47 10.47 -17.75
N ARG A 814 -16.24 11.74 -18.06
CA ARG A 814 -15.22 12.59 -17.45
C ARG A 814 -15.90 13.52 -16.46
N VAL A 815 -15.31 13.66 -15.28
CA VAL A 815 -15.77 14.55 -14.21
C VAL A 815 -14.75 15.66 -14.03
N ASP A 816 -15.21 16.91 -14.08
CA ASP A 816 -14.40 18.10 -13.79
C ASP A 816 -14.66 18.52 -12.33
N PHE A 817 -13.60 18.61 -11.51
CA PHE A 817 -13.76 18.89 -10.08
C PHE A 817 -13.98 20.37 -9.78
N VAL A 818 -13.63 21.25 -10.72
CA VAL A 818 -13.81 22.71 -10.57
C VAL A 818 -15.25 23.08 -10.92
N LEU A 819 -15.78 22.50 -12.00
CA LEU A 819 -17.14 22.76 -12.47
C LEU A 819 -18.18 21.87 -11.78
N GLY A 820 -17.76 20.72 -11.23
CA GLY A 820 -18.65 19.73 -10.61
C GLY A 820 -19.60 19.04 -11.59
N ASN A 821 -19.30 19.07 -12.89
CA ASN A 821 -20.13 18.50 -13.94
C ASN A 821 -19.51 17.23 -14.55
N THR A 822 -20.33 16.49 -15.29
CA THR A 822 -19.93 15.26 -15.98
C THR A 822 -20.16 15.39 -17.48
N THR A 823 -19.20 14.95 -18.28
CA THR A 823 -19.29 14.88 -19.75
C THR A 823 -19.11 13.45 -20.23
N VAL A 824 -19.92 13.00 -21.19
CA VAL A 824 -19.74 11.68 -21.82
C VAL A 824 -18.50 11.71 -22.70
N VAL A 825 -17.56 10.79 -22.44
CA VAL A 825 -16.38 10.55 -23.30
C VAL A 825 -16.76 9.61 -24.44
N THR A 826 -17.48 8.54 -24.12
CA THR A 826 -18.03 7.57 -25.08
C THR A 826 -19.23 6.86 -24.47
N ASP A 827 -20.15 6.38 -25.32
CA ASP A 827 -21.29 5.53 -24.96
C ASP A 827 -21.35 4.23 -25.76
N GLU A 828 -20.20 3.79 -26.29
CA GLU A 828 -20.06 2.60 -27.14
C GLU A 828 -19.57 1.34 -26.39
N LEU A 829 -19.42 1.41 -25.06
CA LEU A 829 -18.92 0.29 -24.25
C LEU A 829 -20.02 -0.76 -24.01
N LEU A 830 -19.61 -1.97 -23.59
CA LEU A 830 -20.54 -3.06 -23.28
C LEU A 830 -20.43 -3.48 -21.80
N ASN A 831 -21.22 -2.82 -20.96
CA ASN A 831 -21.31 -3.02 -19.51
C ASN A 831 -19.98 -2.71 -18.77
N PRO A 832 -19.48 -1.45 -18.85
CA PRO A 832 -18.20 -1.07 -18.27
C PRO A 832 -18.24 -1.08 -16.74
N VAL A 833 -17.19 -1.60 -16.09
CA VAL A 833 -17.13 -1.73 -14.63
C VAL A 833 -15.95 -0.97 -14.04
N ALA A 834 -14.72 -1.26 -14.48
CA ALA A 834 -13.50 -0.65 -13.97
C ALA A 834 -12.77 0.14 -15.06
N VAL A 835 -12.04 1.19 -14.66
CA VAL A 835 -11.29 2.07 -15.57
C VAL A 835 -9.92 2.42 -14.98
N ALA A 836 -8.92 2.56 -15.84
CA ALA A 836 -7.59 3.08 -15.51
C ALA A 836 -7.11 4.00 -16.64
N ILE A 837 -6.36 5.05 -16.29
CA ILE A 837 -5.83 6.02 -17.26
C ILE A 837 -4.47 5.53 -17.76
N GLU A 838 -4.31 5.45 -19.08
CA GLU A 838 -3.10 5.03 -19.77
C GLU A 838 -2.46 6.26 -20.44
N GLY A 839 -1.28 6.66 -19.99
CA GLY A 839 -0.51 7.76 -20.61
C GLY A 839 -1.20 9.14 -20.64
N GLY A 840 -2.36 9.30 -19.98
CA GLY A 840 -3.14 10.55 -19.96
C GLY A 840 -4.02 10.80 -21.19
N THR A 841 -3.76 10.11 -22.31
CA THR A 841 -4.48 10.29 -23.59
C THR A 841 -5.42 9.15 -23.93
N SER A 842 -5.26 7.99 -23.28
CA SER A 842 -6.16 6.84 -23.41
C SER A 842 -6.62 6.35 -22.03
N ALA A 843 -7.68 5.55 -22.02
CA ALA A 843 -8.12 4.81 -20.85
C ALA A 843 -8.33 3.35 -21.20
N LEU A 844 -7.97 2.47 -20.27
CA LEU A 844 -8.33 1.07 -20.31
C LEU A 844 -9.61 0.87 -19.50
N VAL A 845 -10.59 0.17 -20.08
CA VAL A 845 -11.89 -0.08 -19.45
C VAL A 845 -12.16 -1.58 -19.46
N ALA A 846 -12.27 -2.17 -18.27
CA ALA A 846 -12.72 -3.55 -18.12
C ALA A 846 -14.24 -3.59 -18.01
N ALA A 847 -14.86 -4.41 -18.85
CA ALA A 847 -16.29 -4.48 -19.02
C ALA A 847 -16.80 -5.92 -18.89
N ALA A 848 -17.98 -6.09 -18.31
CA ALA A 848 -18.57 -7.40 -18.00
C ALA A 848 -19.20 -8.10 -19.22
N GLY A 849 -19.45 -7.37 -20.31
CA GLY A 849 -19.99 -7.94 -21.54
C GLY A 849 -19.15 -9.11 -22.08
N ASN A 850 -19.79 -10.11 -22.70
CA ASN A 850 -19.13 -11.26 -23.36
C ASN A 850 -18.04 -11.97 -22.53
N ASN A 851 -18.31 -12.30 -21.26
CA ASN A 851 -17.35 -12.94 -20.34
C ASN A 851 -16.04 -12.15 -20.15
N GLY A 852 -16.14 -10.81 -20.09
CA GLY A 852 -15.00 -9.92 -19.86
C GLY A 852 -14.39 -9.40 -21.17
N ILE A 853 -14.45 -8.08 -21.38
CA ILE A 853 -13.74 -7.38 -22.47
C ILE A 853 -12.90 -6.25 -21.88
N LEU A 854 -11.65 -6.14 -22.34
CA LEU A 854 -10.79 -5.00 -22.07
C LEU A 854 -10.83 -4.09 -23.30
N PHE A 855 -11.35 -2.88 -23.13
CA PHE A 855 -11.35 -1.84 -24.14
C PHE A 855 -10.22 -0.85 -23.89
N ARG A 856 -9.68 -0.29 -24.96
CA ARG A 856 -8.93 0.97 -24.95
C ARG A 856 -9.82 2.06 -25.53
N VAL A 857 -9.95 3.15 -24.81
CA VAL A 857 -10.74 4.33 -25.19
C VAL A 857 -9.78 5.48 -25.41
N ASP A 858 -9.85 6.10 -26.59
CA ASP A 858 -9.15 7.35 -26.86
C ASP A 858 -9.92 8.50 -26.21
N LEU A 859 -9.25 9.26 -25.35
CA LEU A 859 -9.89 10.23 -24.46
C LEU A 859 -10.20 11.59 -25.10
N ASP A 860 -9.73 11.81 -26.33
CA ASP A 860 -9.98 13.02 -27.12
C ASP A 860 -11.08 12.79 -28.15
N THR A 861 -11.09 11.61 -28.78
CA THR A 861 -12.05 11.25 -29.84
C THR A 861 -13.25 10.44 -29.33
N GLY A 862 -13.13 9.78 -28.18
CA GLY A 862 -14.12 8.85 -27.67
C GLY A 862 -14.13 7.48 -28.37
N SER A 863 -13.18 7.23 -29.29
CA SER A 863 -13.10 5.98 -30.05
C SER A 863 -12.80 4.79 -29.14
N VAL A 864 -13.52 3.68 -29.34
CA VAL A 864 -13.39 2.46 -28.54
C VAL A 864 -12.77 1.32 -29.34
N ILE A 865 -11.71 0.70 -28.82
CA ILE A 865 -11.02 -0.45 -29.43
C ILE A 865 -11.03 -1.62 -28.44
N PRO A 866 -11.64 -2.78 -28.77
CA PRO A 866 -11.51 -3.98 -27.96
C PRO A 866 -10.10 -4.57 -28.12
N LEU A 867 -9.40 -4.78 -27.00
CA LEU A 867 -8.05 -5.37 -26.99
C LEU A 867 -8.11 -6.87 -26.70
N VAL A 868 -8.75 -7.24 -25.59
CA VAL A 868 -8.81 -8.63 -25.11
C VAL A 868 -10.27 -8.99 -24.83
N MET A 869 -10.73 -10.13 -25.33
CA MET A 869 -12.12 -10.58 -25.18
C MET A 869 -12.19 -11.95 -24.53
N ASN A 870 -13.29 -12.22 -23.80
CA ASN A 870 -13.55 -13.47 -23.08
C ASN A 870 -12.46 -13.85 -22.07
N PHE A 871 -11.75 -12.87 -21.49
CA PHE A 871 -10.63 -13.17 -20.59
C PHE A 871 -11.06 -13.86 -19.29
N LEU A 872 -12.34 -13.77 -18.90
CA LEU A 872 -12.88 -14.48 -17.72
C LEU A 872 -13.31 -15.92 -18.03
N LYS A 873 -13.47 -16.28 -19.31
CA LYS A 873 -13.82 -17.66 -19.72
C LYS A 873 -12.74 -18.67 -19.36
N VAL A 874 -11.50 -18.22 -19.15
CA VAL A 874 -10.33 -19.06 -18.88
C VAL A 874 -10.48 -19.86 -17.58
N LEU A 875 -11.31 -19.42 -16.64
CA LEU A 875 -11.43 -20.04 -15.31
C LEU A 875 -12.85 -20.53 -14.97
N PHE A 876 -13.90 -19.76 -15.24
CA PHE A 876 -15.28 -20.07 -14.82
C PHE A 876 -16.35 -19.56 -15.80
N SER A 877 -17.56 -20.11 -15.75
CA SER A 877 -18.71 -19.63 -16.55
C SER A 877 -19.45 -18.50 -15.81
N ALA A 878 -19.48 -17.30 -16.38
CA ALA A 878 -20.21 -16.10 -15.94
C ALA A 878 -19.65 -15.36 -14.70
N ILE A 879 -18.62 -14.53 -14.94
CA ILE A 879 -17.99 -13.67 -13.94
C ILE A 879 -17.84 -12.24 -14.51
N SER A 880 -17.89 -11.22 -13.65
CA SER A 880 -17.65 -9.81 -13.99
C SER A 880 -16.26 -9.35 -13.50
N PRO A 881 -15.53 -8.51 -14.27
CA PRO A 881 -14.41 -7.76 -13.70
C PRO A 881 -14.93 -6.79 -12.63
N SER A 882 -14.07 -6.45 -11.69
CA SER A 882 -14.39 -5.59 -10.55
C SER A 882 -13.32 -4.52 -10.30
N GLY A 883 -12.04 -4.83 -10.58
CA GLY A 883 -10.93 -3.88 -10.47
C GLY A 883 -9.93 -3.97 -11.63
N LEU A 884 -9.17 -2.88 -11.84
CA LEU A 884 -8.20 -2.74 -12.91
C LEU A 884 -6.98 -1.93 -12.43
N ALA A 885 -5.76 -2.40 -12.69
CA ALA A 885 -4.52 -1.67 -12.38
C ALA A 885 -3.45 -1.88 -13.47
N ILE A 886 -2.81 -0.82 -13.94
CA ILE A 886 -1.78 -0.85 -14.99
C ILE A 886 -0.41 -1.09 -14.36
N GLU A 887 0.36 -2.05 -14.87
CA GLU A 887 1.73 -2.33 -14.40
C GLU A 887 2.73 -1.31 -14.95
N ASP A 888 3.82 -1.04 -14.21
CA ASP A 888 4.76 0.08 -14.47
C ASP A 888 5.45 0.03 -15.86
N GLU A 889 5.51 -1.14 -16.51
CA GLU A 889 6.03 -1.27 -17.87
C GLU A 889 5.03 -0.82 -18.97
N GLY A 890 3.78 -0.52 -18.59
CA GLY A 890 2.71 -0.04 -19.47
C GLY A 890 2.18 -1.05 -20.49
N ASN A 891 2.79 -2.23 -20.60
CA ASN A 891 2.44 -3.27 -21.58
C ASN A 891 1.48 -4.33 -21.04
N THR A 892 1.23 -4.34 -19.74
CA THR A 892 0.39 -5.32 -19.07
C THR A 892 -0.53 -4.63 -18.06
N VAL A 893 -1.69 -5.25 -17.83
CA VAL A 893 -2.69 -4.77 -16.89
C VAL A 893 -3.19 -5.92 -16.04
N LEU A 894 -3.37 -5.65 -14.75
CA LEU A 894 -4.00 -6.56 -13.82
C LEU A 894 -5.51 -6.32 -13.79
N VAL A 895 -6.27 -7.40 -13.88
CA VAL A 895 -7.73 -7.40 -13.77
C VAL A 895 -8.13 -8.30 -12.62
N ALA A 896 -8.86 -7.72 -11.67
CA ALA A 896 -9.49 -8.44 -10.56
C ALA A 896 -10.94 -8.76 -10.92
N GLY A 897 -11.38 -9.98 -10.60
CA GLY A 897 -12.77 -10.40 -10.77
C GLY A 897 -12.94 -11.91 -10.58
N GLY A 898 -14.06 -12.33 -10.00
CA GLY A 898 -14.43 -13.76 -9.97
C GLY A 898 -13.53 -14.69 -9.19
N GLY A 899 -13.10 -14.25 -8.02
CA GLY A 899 -12.18 -15.05 -7.21
C GLY A 899 -10.77 -15.13 -7.80
N ALA A 900 -10.43 -14.33 -8.80
CA ALA A 900 -9.15 -14.39 -9.49
C ALA A 900 -8.51 -13.02 -9.72
N LEU A 901 -7.18 -13.06 -9.87
CA LEU A 901 -6.34 -11.97 -10.36
C LEU A 901 -5.67 -12.44 -11.66
N LEU A 902 -5.95 -11.73 -12.74
CA LEU A 902 -5.46 -12.03 -14.09
C LEU A 902 -4.50 -10.93 -14.55
N ARG A 903 -3.47 -11.32 -15.31
CA ARG A 903 -2.60 -10.40 -16.05
C ARG A 903 -2.93 -10.49 -17.54
N LEU A 904 -3.22 -9.35 -18.15
CA LEU A 904 -3.52 -9.22 -19.57
C LEU A 904 -2.38 -8.46 -20.23
N ASN A 905 -1.86 -8.98 -21.34
CA ASN A 905 -0.85 -8.29 -22.13
C ASN A 905 -1.51 -7.46 -23.24
N LEU A 906 -1.21 -6.16 -23.29
CA LEU A 906 -1.83 -5.20 -24.19
C LEU A 906 -1.31 -5.28 -25.64
N ILE A 907 -0.21 -6.00 -25.87
CA ILE A 907 0.42 -6.17 -27.19
C ILE A 907 0.08 -7.55 -27.77
N THR A 908 0.31 -8.62 -27.00
CA THR A 908 0.09 -9.99 -27.45
C THR A 908 -1.36 -10.45 -27.26
N HIS A 909 -2.14 -9.69 -26.49
CA HIS A 909 -3.52 -10.00 -26.10
C HIS A 909 -3.65 -11.32 -25.32
N SER A 910 -2.55 -11.82 -24.73
CA SER A 910 -2.54 -13.02 -23.91
C SER A 910 -3.10 -12.76 -22.52
N VAL A 911 -3.73 -13.79 -21.94
CA VAL A 911 -4.27 -13.78 -20.57
C VAL A 911 -3.50 -14.80 -19.74
N GLU A 912 -2.96 -14.35 -18.61
CA GLU A 912 -2.27 -15.16 -17.61
C GLU A 912 -3.06 -15.12 -16.30
N SER A 913 -3.22 -16.27 -15.63
CA SER A 913 -3.79 -16.34 -14.29
C SER A 913 -2.68 -16.22 -13.26
N ILE A 914 -2.58 -15.08 -12.57
CA ILE A 914 -1.65 -14.91 -11.44
C ILE A 914 -2.12 -15.74 -10.25
N LYS A 915 -3.41 -15.65 -9.93
CA LYS A 915 -4.05 -16.42 -8.88
C LYS A 915 -5.51 -16.64 -9.20
N SER A 916 -5.98 -17.87 -9.00
CA SER A 916 -7.40 -18.25 -9.06
C SER A 916 -7.82 -18.90 -7.75
N LEU A 917 -9.13 -18.98 -7.51
CA LEU A 917 -9.71 -19.49 -6.26
C LEU A 917 -9.11 -18.78 -5.04
N ILE A 918 -9.00 -17.45 -5.11
CA ILE A 918 -8.57 -16.63 -3.98
C ILE A 918 -9.50 -16.94 -2.80
N CYS A 919 -8.90 -17.26 -1.65
CA CYS A 919 -9.62 -17.73 -0.46
C CYS A 919 -10.47 -18.99 -0.68
N GLY A 920 -10.13 -19.80 -1.68
CA GLY A 920 -10.85 -21.02 -2.05
C GLY A 920 -12.19 -20.78 -2.75
N MET A 921 -12.48 -19.54 -3.14
CA MET A 921 -13.78 -19.14 -3.70
C MET A 921 -13.69 -18.73 -5.16
N SER A 922 -14.74 -19.01 -5.94
CA SER A 922 -14.84 -18.62 -7.36
C SER A 922 -15.42 -17.22 -7.56
N ASN A 923 -15.68 -16.47 -6.49
CA ASN A 923 -16.22 -15.11 -6.51
C ASN A 923 -15.66 -14.31 -5.32
N GLY A 924 -16.09 -13.04 -5.18
CA GLY A 924 -15.79 -12.22 -3.99
C GLY A 924 -14.58 -11.29 -4.13
N VAL A 925 -13.71 -11.48 -5.13
CA VAL A 925 -12.66 -10.51 -5.49
C VAL A 925 -13.28 -9.25 -6.10
N SER A 926 -13.01 -8.09 -5.50
CA SER A 926 -13.73 -6.84 -5.82
C SER A 926 -12.83 -5.66 -6.21
N GLY A 927 -11.54 -5.66 -5.85
CA GLY A 927 -10.63 -4.54 -6.16
C GLY A 927 -9.18 -4.97 -6.24
N VAL A 928 -8.36 -4.18 -6.92
CA VAL A 928 -6.91 -4.38 -7.07
C VAL A 928 -6.18 -3.05 -7.15
N VAL A 929 -5.05 -2.97 -6.45
CA VAL A 929 -4.10 -1.85 -6.56
C VAL A 929 -2.68 -2.39 -6.46
N ILE A 930 -1.79 -1.88 -7.31
CA ILE A 930 -0.37 -2.26 -7.31
C ILE A 930 0.34 -1.43 -6.23
N GLU A 931 1.14 -2.09 -5.40
CA GLU A 931 1.92 -1.43 -4.36
C GLU A 931 3.15 -0.72 -4.95
N ALA A 932 3.68 0.26 -4.22
CA ALA A 932 4.88 0.97 -4.62
C ALA A 932 6.05 -0.01 -4.88
N GLY A 933 6.68 0.11 -6.05
CA GLY A 933 7.75 -0.79 -6.51
C GLY A 933 7.28 -1.96 -7.37
N GLY A 934 5.97 -2.07 -7.64
CA GLY A 934 5.43 -2.91 -8.71
C GLY A 934 5.47 -4.42 -8.46
N SER A 935 6.12 -4.91 -7.40
CA SER A 935 6.33 -6.36 -7.20
C SER A 935 5.15 -7.10 -6.55
N THR A 936 4.25 -6.37 -5.89
CA THR A 936 3.08 -6.91 -5.18
C THR A 936 1.84 -6.06 -5.45
N ALA A 937 0.67 -6.68 -5.35
CA ALA A 937 -0.62 -6.00 -5.41
C ALA A 937 -1.46 -6.31 -4.17
N LEU A 938 -2.22 -5.33 -3.70
CA LEU A 938 -3.31 -5.54 -2.75
C LEU A 938 -4.59 -5.85 -3.51
N VAL A 939 -5.24 -6.93 -3.13
CA VAL A 939 -6.52 -7.38 -3.68
C VAL A 939 -7.55 -7.41 -2.56
N SER A 940 -8.67 -6.72 -2.75
CA SER A 940 -9.79 -6.79 -1.81
C SER A 940 -10.73 -7.95 -2.16
N HIS A 941 -11.19 -8.62 -1.13
CA HIS A 941 -12.13 -9.72 -1.19
C HIS A 941 -13.23 -9.53 -0.15
N GLU A 942 -14.49 -9.71 -0.55
CA GLU A 942 -15.66 -9.48 0.32
C GLU A 942 -15.77 -10.45 1.52
N VAL A 943 -14.87 -11.42 1.64
CA VAL A 943 -14.98 -12.50 2.64
C VAL A 943 -13.72 -12.62 3.47
N CYS A 944 -12.54 -12.59 2.85
CA CYS A 944 -11.26 -12.73 3.55
C CYS A 944 -10.48 -11.40 3.63
N GLY A 945 -11.15 -10.26 3.45
CA GLY A 945 -10.55 -8.94 3.63
C GLY A 945 -9.57 -8.56 2.53
N ILE A 946 -8.35 -8.18 2.89
CA ILE A 946 -7.29 -7.78 1.94
C ILE A 946 -6.23 -8.87 1.88
N LEU A 947 -5.84 -9.22 0.65
CA LEU A 947 -4.70 -10.09 0.38
C LEU A 947 -3.61 -9.32 -0.35
N ARG A 948 -2.36 -9.56 0.06
CA ARG A 948 -1.19 -9.16 -0.71
C ARG A 948 -0.76 -10.33 -1.58
N ILE A 949 -0.64 -10.09 -2.89
CA ILE A 949 -0.27 -11.10 -3.88
C ILE A 949 1.03 -10.69 -4.56
N ARG A 950 1.98 -11.63 -4.68
CA ARG A 950 3.20 -11.47 -5.48
C ARG A 950 2.84 -11.49 -6.95
N ILE A 951 3.21 -10.45 -7.69
CA ILE A 951 2.91 -10.35 -9.13
C ILE A 951 4.16 -10.51 -10.00
N HIS A 952 5.37 -10.24 -9.48
CA HIS A 952 6.65 -10.47 -10.18
C HIS A 952 7.61 -11.36 -9.41
#